data_AF-A0A9E2TZ88-F1
#
_entry.id   AF-A0A9E2TZ88-F1
#
_cell.length_a   1.000
_cell.length_b   1.000
_cell.length_c   1.000
_cell.angle_alpha   90.00
_cell.angle_beta   90.00
_cell.angle_gamma   90.00
#
_symmetry.space_group_name_H-M   'P 1'
#
loop_
_entity.id
_entity.type
_entity.pdbx_description
1 polymer ?
#
loop_
_entity_poly.entity_id
_entity_poly.type
_entity_poly.pdbx_seq_one_letter_code
_entity_poly.pdbx_strand_id
1 'polypeptide(L)'
;MKFLGTFAIALLISGVAISQNLEVYGLTVEHKQNPMGLETTSPRLSWKIRSSEKNILQMHYQVQVAEVNNFPTTHLTWESSKVASDQSVLVPYSGDKLASGNRYYWRVRVWDQNGNVSAWSTPAYWEMGLFEDDWKAQWIEPVQKEQANAPALLVRKKATLNKEVKSARAYVTAHGIYELFINGKQVGDEVFTPGWTRYQDRLQYQVYDITSLLSKGENAIGAMLGDGWYRGHLAWEDNWGVYGKKLGLLCQIQIEYADGTSEMILSDNTWKGTDDGPIVMNSLYNGETYDARKEMDNWSSAAFNDSGWKPVNVAEYGYKELIPTETVPVRKIEEIKPIKIWKTPKGTLVADFGQNMVGWIRLKVNGSAGTTVTIRHAEVMDKYGEFYTDNLRAARATLQYTLNGKGDEIYEPSFTFMGFRYVALDGFPGELKPEHLTGVVIHSDMEPIGTFECSNPLINQLQKNIQWGQKGNFLDVPTDCPQRDERLGWTGDAQAFVRTAAYNMDVAAFFTKWLKDVAAEQSEAGAIPFVVPNVLGSVRASAGWADVVTIAPWTMYKVYGDKELLATQYPSMKKYVDFVRRDAGRNYIWEDGSVFGDWLFFKPELSKWTVPDGHTDQDLIATAFYAYSTQLLIKAAEVLGNEADVKEYSDLLEKIKQAFSENYITPTGRIISHSQTSYVLALMFDLLPEAQKNNAVNYLVDNIRSRGNHLSTGFLGTPYICHVLSENGKTDVAYDLLLQEEFPSWLYPVKMGATTIWERWDGQKPDSTFQNVSMNSFNHYAYGAIGDWMYRVVAGMEIGAPGYKHILIQPQPSSRLDHAEATHESKYGKIVSGWKIDNGNLTVYCTIPANTTATITLPKTKINKIRENGKPITGSFPNAKEENGNVVIEVGSGSYSFTYNTSLAVKIEKDAPDQLANLMNSLAAKEKNPLMKRHFESIARFTKDTTHGFDITDEDIESASMVLNFFKNGGTEWETYKDGPRPLMMSFKSLTDGKYSFYWLFIPQDFNPKKTKQLPFYMELHGSGGGRNNNPRRMLYHPLQPEIAGVTNMGYRKDGLFILPWGRGDKFYRDIAETDILEVLADFDKMFKTDPKRQYMYGFSMGGNGSFHIGQKTLDRWAAIGMYSAAFLQEPTKEEAAKFKNTPVWMAWGELERWKDNNVILKDLLEQEGVDLSWKEVKNVGHRYLGEYQEDMLDWLNSKSK
;
A
#
# COMPACT_ATOMS: atom_id res chain seq x y z
N MET A 1 -63.26 43.56 -1.32
CA MET A 1 -64.19 42.67 -2.05
C MET A 1 -63.50 42.23 -3.34
N LYS A 2 -63.54 40.92 -3.63
CA LYS A 2 -62.92 40.19 -4.76
C LYS A 2 -61.39 40.04 -4.70
N PHE A 3 -60.95 38.89 -4.15
CA PHE A 3 -59.96 37.94 -4.69
C PHE A 3 -59.49 37.02 -3.55
N LEU A 4 -60.37 36.11 -3.14
CA LEU A 4 -60.09 35.00 -2.22
C LEU A 4 -60.72 33.77 -2.88
N GLY A 5 -59.93 33.08 -3.71
CA GLY A 5 -60.45 31.98 -4.52
C GLY A 5 -59.48 31.43 -5.56
N THR A 6 -58.16 31.41 -5.27
CA THR A 6 -57.18 30.67 -6.11
C THR A 6 -55.87 30.39 -5.36
N PHE A 7 -55.94 29.96 -4.10
CA PHE A 7 -54.75 29.52 -3.35
C PHE A 7 -54.89 28.13 -2.69
N ALA A 8 -56.00 27.43 -2.93
CA ALA A 8 -56.30 26.13 -2.32
C ALA A 8 -56.28 24.94 -3.31
N ILE A 9 -55.93 25.16 -4.59
CA ILE A 9 -55.85 24.08 -5.61
C ILE A 9 -54.41 23.83 -6.11
N ALA A 10 -53.43 24.64 -5.71
CA ALA A 10 -52.01 24.39 -5.98
C ALA A 10 -51.30 23.55 -4.89
N LEU A 11 -52.01 23.17 -3.81
CA LEU A 11 -51.50 22.37 -2.69
C LEU A 11 -52.00 20.91 -2.71
N LEU A 12 -52.63 20.48 -3.82
CA LEU A 12 -53.15 19.11 -3.99
C LEU A 12 -52.61 18.38 -5.24
N ILE A 13 -51.54 18.90 -5.88
CA ILE A 13 -50.75 18.17 -6.91
C ILE A 13 -49.26 18.09 -6.49
N SER A 14 -48.97 18.19 -5.19
CA SER A 14 -47.67 17.85 -4.61
C SER A 14 -47.74 16.55 -3.78
N GLY A 15 -48.71 15.69 -4.10
CA GLY A 15 -48.85 14.36 -3.53
C GLY A 15 -48.29 13.30 -4.48
N VAL A 16 -47.23 12.64 -4.06
CA VAL A 16 -46.58 11.46 -4.69
C VAL A 16 -45.64 11.77 -5.86
N ALA A 17 -44.66 12.66 -5.66
CA ALA A 17 -43.31 12.35 -6.12
C ALA A 17 -42.63 11.60 -4.97
N ILE A 18 -42.80 10.28 -4.92
CA ILE A 18 -41.91 9.43 -4.14
C ILE A 18 -40.54 9.66 -4.77
N SER A 19 -39.67 10.42 -4.10
CA SER A 19 -38.24 10.39 -4.39
C SER A 19 -37.86 8.91 -4.36
N GLN A 20 -37.60 8.31 -5.52
CA GLN A 20 -37.25 6.90 -5.57
C GLN A 20 -35.94 6.73 -4.79
N ASN A 21 -36.00 6.00 -3.67
CA ASN A 21 -34.84 5.74 -2.81
C ASN A 21 -33.79 4.81 -3.46
N LEU A 22 -33.98 4.36 -4.71
CA LEU A 22 -33.13 3.41 -5.42
C LEU A 22 -32.83 3.90 -6.84
N GLU A 23 -31.58 4.20 -7.12
CA GLU A 23 -31.11 4.77 -8.40
C GLU A 23 -29.95 3.95 -8.98
N VAL A 24 -29.93 3.82 -10.31
CA VAL A 24 -28.82 3.22 -11.06
C VAL A 24 -28.03 4.31 -11.76
N TYR A 25 -26.70 4.30 -11.60
CA TYR A 25 -25.78 5.30 -12.16
C TYR A 25 -24.44 4.68 -12.55
N GLY A 26 -23.53 5.48 -13.12
CA GLY A 26 -22.16 5.05 -13.41
C GLY A 26 -22.09 3.88 -14.40
N LEU A 27 -22.90 3.93 -15.46
CA LEU A 27 -22.95 2.90 -16.49
C LEU A 27 -21.62 2.86 -17.27
N THR A 28 -21.03 1.67 -17.38
CA THR A 28 -19.82 1.45 -18.18
C THR A 28 -19.94 0.19 -19.03
N VAL A 29 -19.23 0.17 -20.15
CA VAL A 29 -19.08 -0.98 -21.04
C VAL A 29 -17.59 -1.27 -21.16
N GLU A 30 -17.15 -2.50 -20.86
CA GLU A 30 -15.71 -2.87 -20.86
C GLU A 30 -14.86 -1.88 -20.04
N HIS A 31 -15.31 -1.56 -18.82
CA HIS A 31 -14.71 -0.56 -17.90
C HIS A 31 -14.70 0.90 -18.36
N LYS A 32 -15.20 1.21 -19.56
CA LYS A 32 -15.18 2.56 -20.15
C LYS A 32 -16.58 3.19 -20.16
N GLN A 33 -16.64 4.52 -20.03
CA GLN A 33 -17.88 5.27 -20.22
C GLN A 33 -18.10 5.54 -21.71
N ASN A 34 -19.27 5.17 -22.23
CA ASN A 34 -19.67 5.43 -23.61
C ASN A 34 -18.59 5.14 -24.68
N PRO A 35 -17.91 3.96 -24.64
CA PRO A 35 -16.76 3.73 -25.49
C PRO A 35 -17.14 3.69 -26.97
N MET A 36 -16.25 4.23 -27.80
CA MET A 36 -16.29 4.10 -29.26
C MET A 36 -15.11 3.27 -29.74
N GLY A 37 -15.36 2.34 -30.67
CA GLY A 37 -14.35 1.37 -31.10
C GLY A 37 -14.28 0.18 -30.15
N LEU A 38 -15.36 -0.59 -30.02
CA LEU A 38 -15.30 -1.94 -29.42
C LEU A 38 -15.32 -3.01 -30.50
N GLU A 39 -14.54 -4.07 -30.31
CA GLU A 39 -14.58 -5.25 -31.20
C GLU A 39 -15.18 -6.49 -30.55
N THR A 40 -15.24 -6.54 -29.21
CA THR A 40 -15.89 -7.66 -28.53
C THR A 40 -17.37 -7.75 -28.93
N THR A 41 -17.80 -8.94 -29.35
CA THR A 41 -19.18 -9.21 -29.76
C THR A 41 -20.11 -9.50 -28.59
N SER A 42 -19.55 -9.67 -27.39
CA SER A 42 -20.29 -9.77 -26.12
C SER A 42 -19.74 -8.74 -25.12
N PRO A 43 -19.93 -7.42 -25.37
CA PRO A 43 -19.46 -6.37 -24.48
C PRO A 43 -20.12 -6.50 -23.09
N ARG A 44 -19.33 -6.27 -22.04
CA ARG A 44 -19.75 -6.47 -20.65
C ARG A 44 -20.18 -5.16 -20.03
N LEU A 45 -21.39 -5.16 -19.48
CA LEU A 45 -22.12 -4.02 -18.94
C LEU A 45 -21.95 -3.96 -17.41
N SER A 46 -21.67 -2.79 -16.87
CA SER A 46 -21.62 -2.58 -15.41
C SER A 46 -22.41 -1.35 -15.00
N TRP A 47 -22.98 -1.38 -13.81
CA TRP A 47 -23.74 -0.29 -13.22
C TRP A 47 -23.59 -0.25 -11.70
N LYS A 48 -23.63 0.97 -11.15
CA LYS A 48 -23.61 1.23 -9.71
C LYS A 48 -25.02 1.52 -9.21
N ILE A 49 -25.24 1.25 -7.92
CA ILE A 49 -26.54 1.46 -7.27
C ILE A 49 -26.34 2.47 -6.13
N ARG A 50 -27.28 3.42 -6.01
CA ARG A 50 -27.31 4.40 -4.90
C ARG A 50 -28.65 4.32 -4.19
N SER A 51 -28.60 4.40 -2.86
CA SER A 51 -29.76 4.50 -2.00
C SER A 51 -29.42 5.24 -0.71
N SER A 52 -30.42 5.88 -0.11
CA SER A 52 -30.33 6.46 1.24
C SER A 52 -30.53 5.43 2.35
N GLU A 53 -30.98 4.21 2.02
CA GLU A 53 -31.22 3.13 2.96
C GLU A 53 -29.96 2.27 3.18
N LYS A 54 -29.84 1.65 4.36
CA LYS A 54 -28.76 0.69 4.66
C LYS A 54 -29.12 -0.70 4.14
N ASN A 55 -28.11 -1.53 3.92
CA ASN A 55 -28.22 -2.95 3.55
C ASN A 55 -28.96 -3.19 2.23
N ILE A 56 -28.79 -2.31 1.24
CA ILE A 56 -29.40 -2.46 -0.08
C ILE A 56 -28.60 -3.48 -0.90
N LEU A 57 -29.31 -4.49 -1.40
CA LEU A 57 -28.79 -5.53 -2.29
C LEU A 57 -29.66 -5.60 -3.54
N GLN A 58 -29.02 -5.78 -4.70
CA GLN A 58 -29.74 -6.09 -5.93
C GLN A 58 -30.20 -7.55 -5.88
N MET A 59 -31.48 -7.81 -6.13
CA MET A 59 -32.01 -9.17 -6.29
C MET A 59 -32.30 -9.51 -7.75
N HIS A 60 -32.65 -8.49 -8.55
CA HIS A 60 -32.91 -8.67 -9.97
C HIS A 60 -32.43 -7.46 -10.77
N TYR A 61 -32.16 -7.68 -12.05
CA TYR A 61 -31.96 -6.61 -13.03
C TYR A 61 -32.77 -6.86 -14.31
N GLN A 62 -32.92 -5.81 -15.11
CA GLN A 62 -33.38 -5.90 -16.49
C GLN A 62 -32.61 -4.91 -17.35
N VAL A 63 -32.12 -5.37 -18.50
CA VAL A 63 -31.36 -4.58 -19.49
C VAL A 63 -32.17 -4.46 -20.79
N GLN A 64 -32.11 -3.29 -21.42
CA GLN A 64 -32.53 -3.07 -22.79
C GLN A 64 -31.39 -2.49 -23.60
N VAL A 65 -31.22 -2.97 -24.83
CA VAL A 65 -30.27 -2.47 -25.83
C VAL A 65 -31.03 -2.21 -27.13
N ALA A 66 -30.78 -1.06 -27.74
CA ALA A 66 -31.40 -0.62 -28.98
C ALA A 66 -30.41 0.11 -29.89
N GLU A 67 -30.69 0.14 -31.19
CA GLU A 67 -29.92 0.96 -32.15
C GLU A 67 -30.26 2.46 -32.03
N VAL A 68 -31.35 2.79 -31.34
CA VAL A 68 -31.85 4.16 -31.16
C VAL A 68 -32.20 4.45 -29.69
N ASN A 69 -31.91 5.66 -29.23
CA ASN A 69 -31.97 6.06 -27.81
C ASN A 69 -33.40 6.16 -27.23
N ASN A 70 -34.46 5.99 -28.02
CA ASN A 70 -35.85 5.96 -27.55
C ASN A 70 -36.39 4.55 -27.29
N PHE A 71 -35.60 3.50 -27.55
CA PHE A 71 -35.91 2.09 -27.24
C PHE A 71 -37.31 1.60 -27.72
N PRO A 72 -37.72 1.84 -28.99
CA PRO A 72 -38.94 1.25 -29.53
C PRO A 72 -38.72 -0.24 -29.74
N THR A 73 -39.76 -1.04 -29.55
CA THR A 73 -39.68 -2.51 -29.64
C THR A 73 -39.16 -3.03 -30.98
N THR A 74 -39.32 -2.27 -32.07
CA THR A 74 -38.84 -2.62 -33.41
C THR A 74 -37.33 -2.43 -33.62
N HIS A 75 -36.65 -1.73 -32.71
CA HIS A 75 -35.20 -1.47 -32.78
C HIS A 75 -34.44 -2.00 -31.56
N LEU A 76 -35.09 -2.82 -30.71
CA LEU A 76 -34.41 -3.53 -29.64
C LEU A 76 -33.55 -4.64 -30.25
N THR A 77 -32.25 -4.61 -29.97
CA THR A 77 -31.32 -5.71 -30.29
C THR A 77 -31.18 -6.67 -29.10
N TRP A 78 -31.61 -6.23 -27.93
CA TRP A 78 -31.71 -7.07 -26.74
C TRP A 78 -32.70 -6.49 -25.74
N GLU A 79 -33.55 -7.35 -25.18
CA GLU A 79 -34.24 -7.08 -23.93
C GLU A 79 -34.11 -8.32 -23.05
N SER A 80 -33.46 -8.18 -21.90
CA SER A 80 -33.39 -9.28 -20.96
C SER A 80 -34.76 -9.52 -20.31
N SER A 81 -34.99 -10.74 -19.84
CA SER A 81 -36.04 -10.98 -18.85
C SER A 81 -35.71 -10.23 -17.54
N LYS A 82 -36.62 -10.28 -16.56
CA LYS A 82 -36.26 -9.94 -15.18
C LYS A 82 -35.33 -11.03 -14.64
N VAL A 83 -34.02 -10.79 -14.70
CA VAL A 83 -33.00 -11.77 -14.33
C VAL A 83 -32.81 -11.75 -12.81
N ALA A 84 -32.96 -12.91 -12.15
CA ALA A 84 -32.67 -13.06 -10.73
C ALA A 84 -31.16 -13.20 -10.51
N SER A 85 -30.50 -12.10 -10.18
CA SER A 85 -29.05 -12.03 -9.99
C SER A 85 -28.67 -10.74 -9.25
N ASP A 86 -27.68 -10.85 -8.38
CA ASP A 86 -27.05 -9.73 -7.67
C ASP A 86 -25.82 -9.17 -8.41
N GLN A 87 -25.50 -9.71 -9.60
CA GLN A 87 -24.41 -9.22 -10.43
C GLN A 87 -24.78 -7.87 -11.05
N SER A 88 -23.92 -6.88 -10.84
CA SER A 88 -24.04 -5.54 -11.43
C SER A 88 -22.75 -5.06 -12.10
N VAL A 89 -21.72 -5.93 -12.13
CA VAL A 89 -20.40 -5.64 -12.68
C VAL A 89 -20.09 -6.70 -13.74
N LEU A 90 -19.71 -6.24 -14.93
CA LEU A 90 -19.30 -7.03 -16.08
C LEU A 90 -20.32 -8.10 -16.52
N VAL A 91 -21.60 -7.72 -16.60
CA VAL A 91 -22.68 -8.56 -17.12
C VAL A 91 -22.59 -8.63 -18.65
N PRO A 92 -22.36 -9.82 -19.26
CA PRO A 92 -22.16 -9.93 -20.71
C PRO A 92 -23.43 -9.64 -21.50
N TYR A 93 -23.28 -8.88 -22.58
CA TYR A 93 -24.32 -8.71 -23.59
C TYR A 93 -24.70 -10.07 -24.20
N SER A 94 -26.00 -10.35 -24.25
CA SER A 94 -26.55 -11.64 -24.69
C SER A 94 -27.66 -11.48 -25.76
N GLY A 95 -27.59 -10.40 -26.53
CA GLY A 95 -28.57 -10.09 -27.58
C GLY A 95 -28.15 -10.55 -28.97
N ASP A 96 -28.74 -9.90 -29.97
CA ASP A 96 -28.46 -10.12 -31.39
C ASP A 96 -26.99 -9.85 -31.77
N LYS A 97 -26.56 -10.37 -32.93
CA LYS A 97 -25.20 -10.14 -33.42
C LYS A 97 -24.95 -8.63 -33.64
N LEU A 98 -23.88 -8.12 -33.04
CA LEU A 98 -23.45 -6.73 -33.22
C LEU A 98 -22.81 -6.53 -34.60
N ALA A 99 -23.10 -5.38 -35.21
CA ALA A 99 -22.60 -4.99 -36.52
C ALA A 99 -21.43 -4.00 -36.41
N SER A 100 -20.51 -4.09 -37.37
CA SER A 100 -19.36 -3.20 -37.54
C SER A 100 -19.80 -1.74 -37.65
N GLY A 101 -19.11 -0.83 -36.96
CA GLY A 101 -19.38 0.61 -36.96
C GLY A 101 -20.72 1.05 -36.36
N ASN A 102 -21.58 0.13 -35.88
CA ASN A 102 -22.88 0.50 -35.33
C ASN A 102 -22.78 0.97 -33.87
N ARG A 103 -23.61 1.98 -33.54
CA ARG A 103 -23.86 2.43 -32.17
C ARG A 103 -25.05 1.70 -31.56
N TYR A 104 -24.89 1.30 -30.30
CA TYR A 104 -25.92 0.67 -29.49
C TYR A 104 -26.14 1.47 -28.21
N TYR A 105 -27.38 1.87 -27.96
CA TYR A 105 -27.82 2.50 -26.73
C TYR A 105 -28.33 1.44 -25.77
N TRP A 106 -28.05 1.60 -24.48
CA TRP A 106 -28.51 0.67 -23.46
C TRP A 106 -28.94 1.37 -22.18
N ARG A 107 -29.82 0.71 -21.44
CA ARG A 107 -30.30 1.14 -20.12
C ARG A 107 -30.60 -0.07 -19.26
N VAL A 108 -30.56 0.14 -17.94
CA VAL A 108 -30.78 -0.91 -16.94
C VAL A 108 -31.69 -0.41 -15.83
N ARG A 109 -32.48 -1.31 -15.23
CA ARG A 109 -33.20 -1.09 -13.97
C ARG A 109 -33.04 -2.29 -13.05
N VAL A 110 -33.19 -2.05 -11.74
CA VAL A 110 -32.92 -3.04 -10.71
C VAL A 110 -34.07 -3.18 -9.70
N TRP A 111 -34.11 -4.31 -9.02
CA TRP A 111 -34.99 -4.57 -7.88
C TRP A 111 -34.16 -4.87 -6.64
N ASP A 112 -34.51 -4.26 -5.51
CA ASP A 112 -33.88 -4.56 -4.23
C ASP A 112 -34.53 -5.74 -3.49
N GLN A 113 -34.01 -6.08 -2.31
CA GLN A 113 -34.53 -7.15 -1.46
C GLN A 113 -35.92 -6.89 -0.87
N ASN A 114 -36.37 -5.63 -0.86
CA ASN A 114 -37.69 -5.23 -0.38
C ASN A 114 -38.73 -5.22 -1.50
N GLY A 115 -38.33 -5.53 -2.74
CA GLY A 115 -39.17 -5.49 -3.92
C GLY A 115 -39.33 -4.10 -4.53
N ASN A 116 -38.60 -3.08 -4.05
CA ASN A 116 -38.58 -1.77 -4.65
C ASN A 116 -37.90 -1.84 -6.02
N VAL A 117 -38.39 -1.03 -6.96
CA VAL A 117 -37.90 -0.99 -8.35
C VAL A 117 -37.29 0.37 -8.63
N SER A 118 -36.11 0.42 -9.22
CA SER A 118 -35.56 1.67 -9.74
C SER A 118 -36.30 2.12 -11.00
N ALA A 119 -36.24 3.41 -11.32
CA ALA A 119 -36.42 3.86 -12.69
C ALA A 119 -35.39 3.17 -13.62
N TRP A 120 -35.65 3.21 -14.91
CA TRP A 120 -34.60 2.97 -15.90
C TRP A 120 -33.49 4.01 -15.70
N SER A 121 -32.23 3.57 -15.79
CA SER A 121 -31.09 4.45 -15.83
C SER A 121 -31.19 5.45 -16.98
N THR A 122 -30.48 6.57 -16.86
CA THR A 122 -30.14 7.38 -18.04
C THR A 122 -29.47 6.46 -19.08
N PRO A 123 -29.91 6.47 -20.35
CA PRO A 123 -29.29 5.65 -21.37
C PRO A 123 -27.81 5.99 -21.56
N ALA A 124 -26.99 4.95 -21.64
CA ALA A 124 -25.58 5.02 -22.08
C ALA A 124 -25.47 4.37 -23.47
N TYR A 125 -24.30 4.39 -24.08
CA TYR A 125 -24.08 3.72 -25.36
C TYR A 125 -22.72 3.01 -25.42
N TRP A 126 -22.53 2.19 -26.45
CA TRP A 126 -21.21 1.90 -26.99
C TRP A 126 -21.29 1.94 -28.52
N GLU A 127 -20.15 2.04 -29.18
CA GLU A 127 -20.06 1.98 -30.63
C GLU A 127 -19.00 0.97 -31.05
N MET A 128 -19.38 0.09 -31.98
CA MET A 128 -18.47 -0.92 -32.52
C MET A 128 -17.39 -0.28 -33.38
N GLY A 129 -16.19 -0.86 -33.36
CA GLY A 129 -15.13 -0.57 -34.31
C GLY A 129 -15.42 -1.17 -35.70
N LEU A 130 -14.41 -1.13 -36.57
CA LEU A 130 -14.43 -1.85 -37.84
C LEU A 130 -13.86 -3.24 -37.65
N PHE A 131 -14.57 -4.24 -38.15
CA PHE A 131 -14.00 -5.57 -38.34
C PHE A 131 -13.04 -5.59 -39.55
N GLU A 132 -12.13 -6.57 -39.59
CA GLU A 132 -11.08 -6.67 -40.62
C GLU A 132 -11.64 -6.52 -42.06
N ASP A 133 -12.72 -7.23 -42.38
CA ASP A 133 -13.34 -7.23 -43.71
C ASP A 133 -14.00 -5.90 -44.10
N ASP A 134 -14.21 -4.98 -43.15
CA ASP A 134 -14.88 -3.69 -43.36
C ASP A 134 -13.91 -2.54 -43.64
N TRP A 135 -12.60 -2.78 -43.53
CA TRP A 135 -11.60 -1.84 -44.02
C TRP A 135 -11.57 -1.80 -45.55
N LYS A 136 -11.65 -0.59 -46.09
CA LYS A 136 -11.56 -0.26 -47.53
C LYS A 136 -10.48 0.77 -47.84
N ALA A 137 -10.03 1.51 -46.82
CA ALA A 137 -8.94 2.46 -46.93
C ALA A 137 -7.60 1.76 -47.19
N GLN A 138 -6.71 2.44 -47.90
CA GLN A 138 -5.36 1.98 -48.20
C GLN A 138 -4.34 2.70 -47.31
N TRP A 139 -3.29 2.01 -46.91
CA TRP A 139 -2.16 2.65 -46.24
C TRP A 139 -1.46 3.61 -47.20
N ILE A 140 -1.24 4.84 -46.75
CA ILE A 140 -0.56 5.87 -47.55
C ILE A 140 0.73 6.35 -46.88
N GLU A 141 1.79 6.46 -47.68
CA GLU A 141 3.09 6.99 -47.27
C GLU A 141 3.39 8.28 -48.06
N PRO A 142 3.51 9.45 -47.41
CA PRO A 142 4.08 10.61 -48.09
C PRO A 142 5.53 10.34 -48.51
N VAL A 143 5.99 11.06 -49.56
CA VAL A 143 7.41 11.03 -49.95
C VAL A 143 8.26 11.52 -48.79
N GLN A 144 9.18 10.69 -48.33
CA GLN A 144 9.92 10.90 -47.09
C GLN A 144 11.33 10.30 -47.15
N LYS A 145 12.20 10.77 -46.26
CA LYS A 145 13.53 10.19 -46.03
C LYS A 145 13.47 9.20 -44.88
N GLU A 146 14.19 8.09 -45.03
CA GLU A 146 14.36 7.10 -43.96
C GLU A 146 15.49 7.54 -43.02
N GLN A 147 15.17 8.42 -42.07
CA GLN A 147 16.10 8.93 -41.07
C GLN A 147 15.37 9.19 -39.74
N ALA A 148 16.10 9.11 -38.62
CA ALA A 148 15.60 9.54 -37.33
C ALA A 148 15.62 11.07 -37.19
N ASN A 149 14.87 11.59 -36.21
CA ASN A 149 14.76 13.02 -35.93
C ASN A 149 14.37 13.81 -37.19
N ALA A 150 13.44 13.27 -37.98
CA ALA A 150 13.01 13.85 -39.24
C ALA A 150 11.95 14.95 -39.03
N PRO A 151 11.68 15.78 -40.05
CA PRO A 151 10.50 16.63 -40.05
C PRO A 151 9.21 15.81 -39.89
N ALA A 152 8.21 16.40 -39.26
CA ALA A 152 6.86 15.83 -39.28
C ALA A 152 6.30 15.90 -40.71
N LEU A 153 5.51 14.91 -41.09
CA LEU A 153 4.97 14.80 -42.44
C LEU A 153 3.52 15.25 -42.45
N LEU A 154 3.13 16.08 -43.41
CA LEU A 154 1.74 16.48 -43.59
C LEU A 154 1.16 15.73 -44.79
N VAL A 155 -0.05 15.19 -44.64
CA VAL A 155 -0.83 14.58 -45.73
C VAL A 155 -2.22 15.18 -45.78
N ARG A 156 -2.78 15.38 -46.97
CA ARG A 156 -4.12 15.94 -47.14
C ARG A 156 -4.87 15.42 -48.36
N LYS A 157 -6.20 15.50 -48.29
CA LYS A 157 -7.13 15.26 -49.41
C LYS A 157 -8.30 16.24 -49.35
N LYS A 158 -8.76 16.70 -50.51
CA LYS A 158 -10.04 17.40 -50.65
C LYS A 158 -11.15 16.40 -50.95
N ALA A 159 -12.34 16.64 -50.42
CA ALA A 159 -13.54 15.85 -50.68
C ALA A 159 -14.75 16.77 -50.84
N THR A 160 -15.66 16.44 -51.76
CA THR A 160 -16.87 17.25 -52.00
C THR A 160 -18.11 16.43 -51.66
N LEU A 161 -18.84 16.86 -50.64
CA LEU A 161 -20.06 16.20 -50.18
C LEU A 161 -21.29 16.89 -50.78
N ASN A 162 -22.12 16.14 -51.50
CA ASN A 162 -23.26 16.72 -52.23
C ASN A 162 -24.56 16.77 -51.41
N LYS A 163 -24.58 16.15 -50.23
CA LYS A 163 -25.76 15.93 -49.40
C LYS A 163 -25.51 16.38 -47.97
N GLU A 164 -26.58 16.56 -47.20
CA GLU A 164 -26.49 16.90 -45.78
C GLU A 164 -26.11 15.68 -44.94
N VAL A 165 -25.03 15.81 -44.17
CA VAL A 165 -24.51 14.77 -43.28
C VAL A 165 -25.44 14.59 -42.08
N LYS A 166 -25.85 13.34 -41.82
CA LYS A 166 -26.59 12.94 -40.63
C LYS A 166 -25.64 12.45 -39.53
N SER A 167 -24.66 11.63 -39.90
CA SER A 167 -23.62 11.12 -39.00
C SER A 167 -22.33 10.89 -39.79
N ALA A 168 -21.18 11.03 -39.13
CA ALA A 168 -19.89 10.65 -39.70
C ALA A 168 -18.91 10.15 -38.65
N ARG A 169 -18.14 9.12 -39.01
CA ARG A 169 -17.09 8.50 -38.19
C ARG A 169 -15.77 8.44 -38.92
N ALA A 170 -14.68 8.78 -38.23
CA ALA A 170 -13.32 8.57 -38.72
C ALA A 170 -12.66 7.43 -37.95
N TYR A 171 -12.13 6.44 -38.67
CA TYR A 171 -11.34 5.32 -38.16
C TYR A 171 -9.90 5.53 -38.61
N VAL A 172 -9.00 5.81 -37.67
CA VAL A 172 -7.66 6.32 -38.01
C VAL A 172 -6.58 5.66 -37.18
N THR A 173 -5.48 5.31 -37.84
CA THR A 173 -4.23 4.86 -37.22
C THR A 173 -3.02 5.30 -38.04
N ALA A 174 -1.82 5.10 -37.50
CA ALA A 174 -0.57 5.43 -38.17
C ALA A 174 0.53 4.41 -37.85
N HIS A 175 1.40 4.18 -38.84
CA HIS A 175 2.78 3.80 -38.58
C HIS A 175 3.54 5.07 -38.20
N GLY A 176 3.71 5.29 -36.89
CA GLY A 176 4.09 6.57 -36.33
C GLY A 176 3.12 6.98 -35.23
N ILE A 177 3.01 8.29 -35.02
CA ILE A 177 1.89 8.93 -34.30
C ILE A 177 1.27 10.00 -35.19
N TYR A 178 0.00 10.35 -34.97
CA TYR A 178 -0.70 11.32 -35.82
C TYR A 178 -1.51 12.36 -35.05
N GLU A 179 -1.78 13.49 -35.71
CA GLU A 179 -2.86 14.42 -35.38
C GLU A 179 -3.74 14.58 -36.62
N LEU A 180 -5.05 14.40 -36.49
CA LEU A 180 -6.02 14.50 -37.58
C LEU A 180 -6.70 15.87 -37.57
N PHE A 181 -6.94 16.41 -38.77
CA PHE A 181 -7.60 17.70 -38.96
C PHE A 181 -8.69 17.58 -40.04
N ILE A 182 -9.84 18.20 -39.79
CA ILE A 182 -10.92 18.32 -40.77
C ILE A 182 -11.35 19.78 -40.83
N ASN A 183 -11.33 20.36 -42.03
CA ASN A 183 -11.73 21.75 -42.28
C ASN A 183 -11.05 22.77 -41.34
N GLY A 184 -9.74 22.59 -41.12
CA GLY A 184 -8.94 23.47 -40.26
C GLY A 184 -9.07 23.22 -38.75
N LYS A 185 -9.89 22.25 -38.32
CA LYS A 185 -10.05 21.90 -36.89
C LYS A 185 -9.39 20.56 -36.59
N GLN A 186 -8.65 20.49 -35.49
CA GLN A 186 -8.15 19.21 -34.96
C GLN A 186 -9.33 18.31 -34.57
N VAL A 187 -9.22 17.03 -34.89
CA VAL A 187 -10.19 15.99 -34.52
C VAL A 187 -9.75 15.39 -33.20
N GLY A 188 -10.67 15.36 -32.23
CA GLY A 188 -10.35 14.92 -30.88
C GLY A 188 -9.42 15.87 -30.14
N ASP A 189 -9.00 15.44 -28.97
CA ASP A 189 -8.09 16.12 -28.05
C ASP A 189 -7.10 15.13 -27.40
N GLU A 190 -7.06 13.91 -27.94
CA GLU A 190 -6.06 12.89 -27.65
C GLU A 190 -4.70 13.27 -28.25
N VAL A 191 -3.63 12.87 -27.57
CA VAL A 191 -2.25 13.05 -28.02
C VAL A 191 -1.53 11.70 -28.09
N PHE A 192 -0.45 11.62 -28.87
CA PHE A 192 0.32 10.39 -29.11
C PHE A 192 -0.51 9.21 -29.65
N THR A 193 -1.57 9.48 -30.40
CA THR A 193 -2.33 8.43 -31.09
C THR A 193 -1.47 7.82 -32.21
N PRO A 194 -1.46 6.49 -32.40
CA PRO A 194 -2.35 5.49 -31.81
C PRO A 194 -1.88 4.84 -30.49
N GLY A 195 -0.84 5.37 -29.83
CA GLY A 195 -0.22 4.76 -28.66
C GLY A 195 0.94 3.82 -29.02
N TRP A 196 1.44 3.08 -28.04
CA TRP A 196 2.59 2.19 -28.17
C TRP A 196 2.21 0.74 -27.90
N THR A 197 2.24 -0.05 -28.95
CA THR A 197 2.05 -1.50 -28.93
C THR A 197 3.20 -2.16 -29.70
N ARG A 198 3.22 -3.49 -29.76
CA ARG A 198 4.03 -4.20 -30.75
C ARG A 198 3.39 -4.09 -32.12
N TYR A 199 3.73 -3.03 -32.87
CA TYR A 199 3.09 -2.66 -34.14
C TYR A 199 2.95 -3.81 -35.17
N GLN A 200 3.83 -4.82 -35.15
CA GLN A 200 3.75 -5.99 -36.06
C GLN A 200 2.69 -7.02 -35.66
N ASP A 201 2.22 -7.01 -34.42
CA ASP A 201 1.27 -7.99 -33.86
C ASP A 201 -0.05 -7.33 -33.43
N ARG A 202 0.00 -6.05 -33.04
CA ARG A 202 -1.13 -5.27 -32.52
C ARG A 202 -0.90 -3.81 -32.84
N LEU A 203 -1.79 -3.18 -33.58
CA LEU A 203 -1.78 -1.74 -33.88
C LEU A 203 -3.15 -1.14 -33.59
N GLN A 204 -3.20 -0.24 -32.60
CA GLN A 204 -4.45 0.41 -32.24
C GLN A 204 -4.93 1.38 -33.34
N TYR A 205 -6.23 1.48 -33.54
CA TYR A 205 -6.88 2.59 -34.26
C TYR A 205 -7.90 3.29 -33.37
N GLN A 206 -8.15 4.57 -33.65
CA GLN A 206 -9.10 5.40 -32.94
C GLN A 206 -10.36 5.60 -33.77
N VAL A 207 -11.49 5.80 -33.09
CA VAL A 207 -12.78 6.08 -33.71
C VAL A 207 -13.26 7.44 -33.21
N TYR A 208 -13.48 8.38 -34.12
CA TYR A 208 -13.94 9.74 -33.79
C TYR A 208 -15.32 10.02 -34.36
N ASP A 209 -16.17 10.68 -33.58
CA ASP A 209 -17.37 11.34 -34.11
C ASP A 209 -16.97 12.67 -34.76
N ILE A 210 -17.03 12.72 -36.09
CA ILE A 210 -16.66 13.90 -36.89
C ILE A 210 -17.87 14.55 -37.56
N THR A 211 -19.08 14.20 -37.14
CA THR A 211 -20.34 14.63 -37.75
C THR A 211 -20.41 16.16 -37.90
N SER A 212 -19.99 16.90 -36.86
CA SER A 212 -20.04 18.36 -36.81
C SER A 212 -18.89 19.06 -37.55
N LEU A 213 -17.90 18.30 -38.02
CA LEU A 213 -16.72 18.85 -38.71
C LEU A 213 -16.86 18.83 -40.22
N LEU A 214 -17.79 18.03 -40.76
CA LEU A 214 -18.10 17.95 -42.17
C LEU A 214 -19.32 18.81 -42.52
N SER A 215 -19.33 19.33 -43.74
CA SER A 215 -20.46 20.09 -44.28
C SER A 215 -20.72 19.75 -45.74
N LYS A 216 -21.93 20.02 -46.22
CA LYS A 216 -22.23 19.97 -47.65
C LYS A 216 -21.34 20.97 -48.40
N GLY A 217 -20.72 20.53 -49.50
CA GLY A 217 -19.76 21.29 -50.29
C GLY A 217 -18.35 20.76 -50.14
N GLU A 218 -17.36 21.64 -50.35
CA GLU A 218 -15.96 21.27 -50.26
C GLU A 218 -15.51 21.10 -48.80
N ASN A 219 -14.81 20.00 -48.55
CA ASN A 219 -14.18 19.68 -47.29
C ASN A 219 -12.71 19.33 -47.55
N ALA A 220 -11.89 19.42 -46.51
CA ALA A 220 -10.53 18.88 -46.53
C ALA A 220 -10.26 18.07 -45.26
N ILE A 221 -9.53 16.98 -45.46
CA ILE A 221 -8.99 16.13 -44.42
C ILE A 221 -7.48 16.26 -44.50
N GLY A 222 -6.84 16.50 -43.37
CA GLY A 222 -5.40 16.54 -43.23
C GLY A 222 -4.95 15.69 -42.04
N ALA A 223 -3.78 15.10 -42.11
CA ALA A 223 -3.12 14.52 -40.94
C ALA A 223 -1.65 14.96 -40.89
N MET A 224 -1.15 15.18 -39.69
CA MET A 224 0.26 15.38 -39.40
C MET A 224 0.81 14.10 -38.77
N LEU A 225 1.96 13.62 -39.23
CA LEU A 225 2.59 12.36 -38.80
C LEU A 225 3.93 12.65 -38.12
N GLY A 226 4.12 12.12 -36.92
CA GLY A 226 5.36 12.14 -36.16
C GLY A 226 6.02 10.76 -36.06
N ASP A 227 7.30 10.75 -35.68
CA ASP A 227 8.13 9.55 -35.54
C ASP A 227 7.57 8.59 -34.49
N GLY A 228 7.18 9.15 -33.33
CA GLY A 228 6.66 8.40 -32.18
C GLY A 228 7.56 7.23 -31.78
N TRP A 229 6.96 6.17 -31.24
CA TRP A 229 7.66 4.92 -30.94
C TRP A 229 8.00 4.09 -32.19
N TYR A 230 7.23 4.24 -33.27
CA TYR A 230 7.40 3.47 -34.50
C TYR A 230 8.78 3.69 -35.17
N ARG A 231 9.11 4.97 -35.43
CA ARG A 231 10.34 5.38 -36.13
C ARG A 231 11.39 6.01 -35.22
N GLY A 232 10.99 6.54 -34.06
CA GLY A 232 11.86 7.30 -33.17
C GLY A 232 13.01 6.50 -32.55
N HIS A 233 13.93 7.21 -31.89
CA HIS A 233 14.94 6.61 -31.02
C HIS A 233 14.28 6.00 -29.79
N LEU A 234 14.63 4.75 -29.46
CA LEU A 234 14.16 4.03 -28.29
C LEU A 234 15.30 3.29 -27.59
N ALA A 235 15.32 3.34 -26.26
CA ALA A 235 16.38 2.81 -25.42
C ALA A 235 17.77 3.41 -25.76
N TRP A 236 18.82 2.59 -25.71
CA TRP A 236 20.22 3.00 -25.80
C TRP A 236 20.81 2.79 -27.19
N GLU A 237 22.05 3.24 -27.38
CA GLU A 237 22.77 3.19 -28.67
C GLU A 237 22.01 3.98 -29.76
N ASP A 238 22.38 3.81 -31.05
CA ASP A 238 21.65 4.44 -32.16
C ASP A 238 20.43 3.58 -32.58
N ASN A 239 19.67 3.11 -31.59
CA ASN A 239 18.50 2.26 -31.81
C ASN A 239 17.28 3.10 -32.17
N TRP A 240 17.00 3.24 -33.47
CA TRP A 240 15.84 3.97 -33.98
C TRP A 240 15.10 3.14 -35.04
N GLY A 241 13.82 3.43 -35.23
CA GLY A 241 12.99 2.73 -36.21
C GLY A 241 12.91 1.23 -35.98
N VAL A 242 12.68 0.86 -34.72
CA VAL A 242 12.52 -0.52 -34.25
C VAL A 242 11.39 -1.23 -34.99
N TYR A 243 10.31 -0.50 -35.30
CA TYR A 243 9.13 -1.06 -35.96
C TYR A 243 9.11 -0.82 -37.46
N GLY A 244 9.64 0.32 -37.90
CA GLY A 244 9.88 0.60 -39.31
C GLY A 244 10.45 1.99 -39.57
N LYS A 245 10.79 2.24 -40.83
CA LYS A 245 11.55 3.43 -41.27
C LYS A 245 10.72 4.47 -42.01
N LYS A 246 9.47 4.14 -42.35
CA LYS A 246 8.55 5.00 -43.09
C LYS A 246 7.26 5.22 -42.32
N LEU A 247 6.86 6.48 -42.17
CA LEU A 247 5.57 6.81 -41.58
C LEU A 247 4.46 6.59 -42.60
N GLY A 248 3.31 6.14 -42.12
CA GLY A 248 2.14 5.93 -42.94
C GLY A 248 0.85 6.23 -42.17
N LEU A 249 -0.19 6.59 -42.91
CA LEU A 249 -1.54 6.83 -42.39
C LEU A 249 -2.50 5.79 -42.97
N LEU A 250 -3.42 5.30 -42.13
CA LEU A 250 -4.64 4.64 -42.56
C LEU A 250 -5.83 5.44 -42.02
N CYS A 251 -6.69 5.91 -42.91
CA CYS A 251 -7.84 6.73 -42.55
C CYS A 251 -9.06 6.33 -43.39
N GLN A 252 -10.10 5.86 -42.71
CA GLN A 252 -11.41 5.58 -43.30
C GLN A 252 -12.44 6.49 -42.64
N ILE A 253 -13.17 7.26 -43.43
CA ILE A 253 -14.31 8.05 -42.96
C ILE A 253 -15.58 7.46 -43.54
N GLN A 254 -16.54 7.11 -42.69
CA GLN A 254 -17.87 6.64 -43.07
C GLN A 254 -18.89 7.75 -42.79
N ILE A 255 -19.74 8.06 -43.78
CA ILE A 255 -20.73 9.13 -43.74
C ILE A 255 -22.10 8.53 -44.00
N GLU A 256 -23.08 8.84 -43.15
CA GLU A 256 -24.50 8.62 -43.40
C GLU A 256 -25.14 9.98 -43.67
N TYR A 257 -25.96 10.07 -44.71
CA TYR A 257 -26.67 11.28 -45.10
C TYR A 257 -28.11 11.31 -44.57
N ALA A 258 -28.70 12.50 -44.50
CA ALA A 258 -30.08 12.70 -44.04
C ALA A 258 -31.14 11.96 -44.89
N ASP A 259 -30.82 11.62 -46.14
CA ASP A 259 -31.69 10.84 -47.04
C ASP A 259 -31.55 9.32 -46.90
N GLY A 260 -30.72 8.85 -45.96
CA GLY A 260 -30.48 7.43 -45.69
C GLY A 260 -29.42 6.76 -46.57
N THR A 261 -28.77 7.50 -47.49
CA THR A 261 -27.63 6.98 -48.26
C THR A 261 -26.31 7.16 -47.50
N SER A 262 -25.26 6.44 -47.92
CA SER A 262 -23.91 6.53 -47.32
C SER A 262 -22.81 6.77 -48.35
N GLU A 263 -21.70 7.33 -47.88
CA GLU A 263 -20.48 7.57 -48.65
C GLU A 263 -19.24 7.33 -47.78
N MET A 264 -18.11 7.00 -48.39
CA MET A 264 -16.83 6.88 -47.69
C MET A 264 -15.77 7.81 -48.27
N ILE A 265 -14.93 8.36 -47.41
CA ILE A 265 -13.69 9.02 -47.79
C ILE A 265 -12.54 8.16 -47.29
N LEU A 266 -11.67 7.75 -48.22
CA LEU A 266 -10.60 6.78 -47.96
C LEU A 266 -9.22 7.45 -48.08
N SER A 267 -8.26 7.00 -47.26
CA SER A 267 -6.84 7.09 -47.57
C SER A 267 -6.54 6.23 -48.79
N ASP A 268 -5.97 6.86 -49.83
CA ASP A 268 -5.70 6.26 -51.14
C ASP A 268 -4.65 7.11 -51.90
N ASN A 269 -4.32 6.71 -53.13
CA ASN A 269 -3.36 7.40 -53.98
C ASN A 269 -3.76 8.83 -54.42
N THR A 270 -4.96 9.32 -54.07
CA THR A 270 -5.39 10.69 -54.39
C THR A 270 -4.96 11.71 -53.34
N TRP A 271 -4.45 11.25 -52.20
CA TRP A 271 -3.86 12.11 -51.19
C TRP A 271 -2.53 12.70 -51.68
N LYS A 272 -2.19 13.85 -51.12
CA LYS A 272 -0.88 14.49 -51.31
C LYS A 272 -0.19 14.65 -49.97
N GLY A 273 1.14 14.72 -49.98
CA GLY A 273 1.92 14.99 -48.79
C GLY A 273 3.16 15.85 -49.01
N THR A 274 3.71 16.34 -47.92
CA THR A 274 4.92 17.18 -47.85
C THR A 274 5.67 16.95 -46.54
N ASP A 275 6.99 17.15 -46.57
CA ASP A 275 7.90 17.18 -45.41
C ASP A 275 8.38 18.61 -45.07
N ASP A 276 7.85 19.64 -45.76
CA ASP A 276 8.25 21.05 -45.57
C ASP A 276 7.36 21.80 -44.55
N GLY A 277 6.82 21.08 -43.57
CA GLY A 277 6.00 21.65 -42.49
C GLY A 277 6.82 22.41 -41.43
N PRO A 278 6.14 23.01 -40.43
CA PRO A 278 6.80 23.80 -39.40
C PRO A 278 7.56 22.96 -38.36
N ILE A 279 7.18 21.71 -38.11
CA ILE A 279 7.96 20.79 -37.27
C ILE A 279 9.09 20.21 -38.12
N VAL A 280 10.30 20.75 -37.93
CA VAL A 280 11.49 20.34 -38.70
C VAL A 280 12.25 19.18 -38.07
N MET A 281 11.98 18.88 -36.80
CA MET A 281 12.50 17.74 -36.06
C MET A 281 11.51 17.34 -34.99
N ASN A 282 11.21 16.05 -34.85
CA ASN A 282 10.46 15.52 -33.72
C ASN A 282 11.10 14.24 -33.17
N SER A 283 11.08 14.08 -31.84
CA SER A 283 11.64 12.92 -31.14
C SER A 283 11.13 12.85 -29.71
N LEU A 284 10.70 11.67 -29.26
CA LEU A 284 10.26 11.46 -27.87
C LEU A 284 11.36 11.83 -26.86
N TYR A 285 12.63 11.51 -27.13
CA TYR A 285 13.74 11.77 -26.21
C TYR A 285 14.42 13.13 -26.43
N ASN A 286 14.59 13.53 -27.69
CA ASN A 286 15.40 14.70 -28.02
C ASN A 286 14.63 16.01 -28.04
N GLY A 287 13.30 15.95 -28.05
CA GLY A 287 12.42 17.11 -28.11
C GLY A 287 11.95 17.43 -29.52
N GLU A 288 11.59 18.68 -29.75
CA GLU A 288 11.00 19.14 -31.02
C GLU A 288 11.65 20.46 -31.45
N THR A 289 11.88 20.60 -32.75
CA THR A 289 12.31 21.85 -33.37
C THR A 289 11.20 22.33 -34.30
N TYR A 290 10.72 23.53 -34.05
CA TYR A 290 9.61 24.16 -34.75
C TYR A 290 10.05 25.50 -35.35
N ASP A 291 9.77 25.69 -36.64
CA ASP A 291 10.01 26.95 -37.35
C ASP A 291 8.67 27.54 -37.81
N ALA A 292 8.17 28.52 -37.06
CA ALA A 292 6.88 29.15 -37.33
C ALA A 292 6.85 29.91 -38.66
N ARG A 293 8.01 30.22 -39.25
CA ARG A 293 8.09 30.83 -40.59
C ARG A 293 7.64 29.88 -41.69
N LYS A 294 7.58 28.57 -41.40
CA LYS A 294 7.13 27.51 -42.30
C LYS A 294 5.66 27.10 -42.08
N GLU A 295 4.94 27.76 -41.18
CA GLU A 295 3.52 27.51 -40.98
C GLU A 295 2.75 27.68 -42.30
N MET A 296 1.95 26.67 -42.63
CA MET A 296 1.09 26.68 -43.80
C MET A 296 -0.34 27.02 -43.38
N ASP A 297 -0.67 28.32 -43.42
CA ASP A 297 -1.98 28.82 -42.99
C ASP A 297 -3.12 28.04 -43.66
N ASN A 298 -4.01 27.47 -42.84
CA ASN A 298 -5.19 26.73 -43.27
C ASN A 298 -4.91 25.54 -44.21
N TRP A 299 -3.75 24.88 -44.11
CA TRP A 299 -3.37 23.74 -44.97
C TRP A 299 -4.41 22.61 -44.99
N SER A 300 -5.08 22.36 -43.87
CA SER A 300 -6.14 21.35 -43.71
C SER A 300 -7.55 21.89 -44.03
N SER A 301 -7.67 23.03 -44.71
CA SER A 301 -8.93 23.56 -45.24
C SER A 301 -9.10 23.31 -46.75
N ALA A 302 -10.33 23.33 -47.24
CA ALA A 302 -10.63 23.13 -48.67
C ALA A 302 -9.99 24.18 -49.58
N ALA A 303 -9.85 25.42 -49.12
CA ALA A 303 -9.34 26.56 -49.90
C ALA A 303 -7.82 26.52 -50.13
N PHE A 304 -7.08 25.66 -49.41
CA PHE A 304 -5.63 25.59 -49.54
C PHE A 304 -5.16 25.16 -50.94
N ASN A 305 -4.09 25.80 -51.42
CA ASN A 305 -3.45 25.44 -52.69
C ASN A 305 -2.32 24.42 -52.45
N ASP A 306 -2.60 23.16 -52.74
CA ASP A 306 -1.67 22.05 -52.57
C ASP A 306 -0.97 21.64 -53.88
N SER A 307 -0.91 22.53 -54.88
CA SER A 307 -0.27 22.22 -56.17
C SER A 307 1.22 21.90 -56.05
N GLY A 308 1.89 22.38 -55.01
CA GLY A 308 3.29 22.09 -54.70
C GLY A 308 3.52 20.81 -53.90
N TRP A 309 2.46 20.16 -53.41
CA TRP A 309 2.57 18.91 -52.64
C TRP A 309 2.67 17.71 -53.57
N LYS A 310 3.40 16.68 -53.14
CA LYS A 310 3.64 15.47 -53.94
C LYS A 310 2.54 14.44 -53.71
N PRO A 311 2.17 13.61 -54.71
CA PRO A 311 1.34 12.44 -54.48
C PRO A 311 1.95 11.53 -53.40
N VAL A 312 1.11 10.90 -52.59
CA VAL A 312 1.53 9.84 -51.66
C VAL A 312 1.73 8.51 -52.40
N ASN A 313 2.52 7.62 -51.82
CA ASN A 313 2.59 6.21 -52.23
C ASN A 313 1.54 5.40 -51.47
N VAL A 314 1.03 4.34 -52.09
CA VAL A 314 0.20 3.33 -51.40
C VAL A 314 1.11 2.18 -50.95
N ALA A 315 0.93 1.73 -49.71
CA ALA A 315 1.66 0.61 -49.13
C ALA A 315 0.71 -0.57 -48.82
N GLU A 316 1.25 -1.78 -48.82
CA GLU A 316 0.50 -3.02 -48.53
C GLU A 316 0.93 -3.60 -47.18
N TYR A 317 0.32 -3.11 -46.09
CA TYR A 317 0.57 -3.62 -44.74
C TYR A 317 -0.53 -4.57 -44.20
N GLY A 318 -1.68 -4.64 -44.88
CA GLY A 318 -2.84 -5.42 -44.42
C GLY A 318 -3.61 -4.75 -43.26
N TYR A 319 -4.59 -5.48 -42.72
CA TYR A 319 -5.50 -5.01 -41.65
C TYR A 319 -5.57 -5.94 -40.44
N LYS A 320 -4.99 -7.15 -40.54
CA LYS A 320 -5.09 -8.23 -39.53
C LYS A 320 -4.63 -7.81 -38.13
N GLU A 321 -3.60 -6.97 -38.05
CA GLU A 321 -3.02 -6.55 -36.78
C GLU A 321 -3.73 -5.31 -36.19
N LEU A 322 -4.74 -4.76 -36.89
CA LEU A 322 -5.51 -3.62 -36.42
C LEU A 322 -6.49 -4.04 -35.33
N ILE A 323 -6.46 -3.30 -34.22
CA ILE A 323 -7.40 -3.44 -33.11
C ILE A 323 -7.89 -2.04 -32.74
N PRO A 324 -9.11 -1.84 -32.22
CA PRO A 324 -9.50 -0.54 -31.73
C PRO A 324 -8.75 -0.23 -30.44
N THR A 325 -8.80 1.02 -30.01
CA THR A 325 -8.16 1.45 -28.77
C THR A 325 -8.77 0.74 -27.56
N GLU A 326 -7.98 -0.10 -26.90
CA GLU A 326 -8.44 -0.92 -25.76
C GLU A 326 -8.31 -0.17 -24.42
N THR A 327 -7.37 0.78 -24.34
CA THR A 327 -7.08 1.62 -23.17
C THR A 327 -7.85 2.95 -23.18
N VAL A 328 -7.62 3.79 -22.18
CA VAL A 328 -8.01 5.21 -22.17
C VAL A 328 -6.96 6.05 -22.93
N PRO A 329 -7.37 7.12 -23.63
CA PRO A 329 -6.45 7.92 -24.43
C PRO A 329 -5.47 8.72 -23.56
N VAL A 330 -4.33 9.11 -24.12
CA VAL A 330 -3.45 10.12 -23.50
C VAL A 330 -3.99 11.51 -23.82
N ARG A 331 -4.11 12.39 -22.82
CA ARG A 331 -4.65 13.75 -22.96
C ARG A 331 -3.80 14.79 -22.23
N LYS A 332 -4.10 16.07 -22.48
CA LYS A 332 -3.64 17.22 -21.69
C LYS A 332 -4.55 17.32 -20.45
N ILE A 333 -4.04 16.98 -19.27
CA ILE A 333 -4.85 16.79 -18.05
C ILE A 333 -4.84 18.01 -17.13
N GLU A 334 -3.67 18.60 -16.90
CA GLU A 334 -3.49 19.65 -15.90
C GLU A 334 -2.48 20.71 -16.40
N GLU A 335 -2.65 21.97 -16.01
CA GLU A 335 -1.75 23.07 -16.37
C GLU A 335 -1.08 23.66 -15.11
N ILE A 336 0.25 23.80 -15.13
CA ILE A 336 1.04 24.31 -14.01
C ILE A 336 1.80 25.57 -14.43
N LYS A 337 1.80 26.60 -13.58
CA LYS A 337 2.59 27.82 -13.77
C LYS A 337 3.89 27.78 -12.95
N PRO A 338 4.99 28.39 -13.44
CA PRO A 338 6.21 28.42 -12.66
C PRO A 338 6.02 29.27 -11.39
N ILE A 339 6.49 28.75 -10.26
CA ILE A 339 6.43 29.43 -8.96
C ILE A 339 7.62 30.37 -8.74
N LYS A 340 8.69 30.23 -9.54
CA LYS A 340 9.91 31.04 -9.42
C LYS A 340 10.66 31.10 -10.75
N ILE A 341 11.22 32.28 -11.07
CA ILE A 341 12.10 32.51 -12.22
C ILE A 341 13.35 33.26 -11.73
N TRP A 342 14.55 32.80 -12.06
CA TRP A 342 15.81 33.42 -11.64
C TRP A 342 16.98 33.06 -12.56
N LYS A 343 18.13 33.70 -12.36
CA LYS A 343 19.41 33.26 -12.95
C LYS A 343 20.22 32.44 -11.96
N THR A 344 20.71 31.27 -12.36
CA THR A 344 21.64 30.46 -11.55
C THR A 344 22.96 31.21 -11.31
N PRO A 345 23.82 30.77 -10.38
CA PRO A 345 25.12 31.41 -10.15
C PRO A 345 25.99 31.58 -11.41
N LYS A 346 25.95 30.64 -12.36
CA LYS A 346 26.61 30.75 -13.68
C LYS A 346 25.84 31.56 -14.73
N GLY A 347 24.66 32.07 -14.39
CA GLY A 347 23.87 32.99 -15.22
C GLY A 347 22.78 32.34 -16.08
N THR A 348 22.54 31.03 -15.96
CA THR A 348 21.47 30.33 -16.70
C THR A 348 20.10 30.81 -16.23
N LEU A 349 19.23 31.27 -17.13
CA LEU A 349 17.86 31.66 -16.79
C LEU A 349 17.00 30.42 -16.60
N VAL A 350 16.43 30.24 -15.41
CA VAL A 350 15.69 29.04 -14.99
C VAL A 350 14.32 29.41 -14.44
N ALA A 351 13.32 28.57 -14.70
CA ALA A 351 12.02 28.56 -14.05
C ALA A 351 11.77 27.25 -13.29
N ASP A 352 11.23 27.33 -12.07
CA ASP A 352 10.80 26.19 -11.24
C ASP A 352 9.27 26.10 -11.24
N PHE A 353 8.73 24.93 -11.60
CA PHE A 353 7.30 24.65 -11.58
C PHE A 353 6.79 24.14 -10.22
N GLY A 354 7.68 23.89 -9.27
CA GLY A 354 7.34 23.40 -7.93
C GLY A 354 6.95 21.92 -7.88
N GLN A 355 6.81 21.27 -9.04
CA GLN A 355 6.43 19.86 -9.20
C GLN A 355 7.24 19.25 -10.35
N ASN A 356 7.84 18.08 -10.11
CA ASN A 356 8.37 17.21 -11.18
C ASN A 356 7.19 16.57 -11.91
N MET A 357 6.89 17.07 -13.10
CA MET A 357 5.74 16.72 -13.94
C MET A 357 6.18 16.08 -15.24
N VAL A 358 5.23 15.55 -16.02
CA VAL A 358 5.50 14.96 -17.33
C VAL A 358 4.60 15.58 -18.39
N GLY A 359 5.22 15.98 -19.50
CA GLY A 359 4.59 16.64 -20.62
C GLY A 359 5.52 17.66 -21.26
N TRP A 360 5.06 18.89 -21.46
CA TRP A 360 5.84 19.91 -22.14
C TRP A 360 5.53 21.32 -21.65
N ILE A 361 6.23 22.30 -22.22
CA ILE A 361 5.95 23.72 -22.03
C ILE A 361 5.10 24.26 -23.18
N ARG A 362 3.97 24.89 -22.86
CA ARG A 362 3.33 25.90 -23.71
C ARG A 362 4.05 27.22 -23.52
N LEU A 363 4.68 27.71 -24.59
CA LEU A 363 5.38 28.98 -24.64
C LEU A 363 4.46 30.06 -25.20
N LYS A 364 4.36 31.19 -24.51
CA LYS A 364 3.83 32.44 -25.07
C LYS A 364 4.99 33.43 -25.26
N VAL A 365 5.17 33.94 -26.48
CA VAL A 365 6.33 34.78 -26.83
C VAL A 365 5.98 35.81 -27.91
N ASN A 366 6.65 36.96 -27.88
CA ASN A 366 6.59 37.97 -28.94
C ASN A 366 8.01 38.44 -29.27
N GLY A 367 8.36 38.56 -30.54
CA GLY A 367 9.71 38.94 -30.96
C GLY A 367 9.84 39.10 -32.46
N SER A 368 11.07 39.35 -32.92
CA SER A 368 11.36 39.46 -34.36
C SER A 368 11.37 38.10 -35.04
N ALA A 369 10.90 38.04 -36.28
CA ALA A 369 10.96 36.83 -37.10
C ALA A 369 12.39 36.26 -37.16
N GLY A 370 12.54 34.94 -37.00
CA GLY A 370 13.84 34.26 -36.97
C GLY A 370 14.53 34.25 -35.60
N THR A 371 13.96 34.89 -34.57
CA THR A 371 14.42 34.70 -33.18
C THR A 371 14.12 33.26 -32.76
N THR A 372 15.08 32.56 -32.17
CA THR A 372 14.88 31.19 -31.67
C THR A 372 14.92 31.16 -30.14
N VAL A 373 13.85 30.66 -29.52
CA VAL A 373 13.80 30.33 -28.10
C VAL A 373 14.13 28.85 -27.92
N THR A 374 15.12 28.55 -27.09
CA THR A 374 15.49 27.18 -26.70
C THR A 374 15.07 26.92 -25.26
N ILE A 375 14.35 25.82 -25.02
CA ILE A 375 13.87 25.42 -23.69
C ILE A 375 14.42 24.03 -23.38
N ARG A 376 15.27 23.94 -22.36
CA ARG A 376 15.84 22.68 -21.85
C ARG A 376 15.12 22.28 -20.56
N HIS A 377 14.96 20.98 -20.33
CA HIS A 377 14.16 20.44 -19.22
C HIS A 377 15.04 19.63 -18.25
N ALA A 378 14.77 19.73 -16.94
CA ALA A 378 15.49 19.01 -15.90
C ALA A 378 14.58 18.64 -14.72
N GLU A 379 14.85 17.51 -14.07
CA GLU A 379 14.14 17.10 -12.85
C GLU A 379 14.63 17.83 -11.61
N VAL A 380 15.93 18.14 -11.54
CA VAL A 380 16.61 18.62 -10.33
C VAL A 380 17.60 19.75 -10.64
N MET A 381 17.99 20.48 -9.58
CA MET A 381 19.10 21.41 -9.57
C MET A 381 20.25 20.78 -8.77
N ASP A 382 21.51 21.02 -9.14
CA ASP A 382 22.64 20.50 -8.38
C ASP A 382 22.82 21.21 -7.01
N LYS A 383 23.75 20.70 -6.19
CA LYS A 383 24.01 21.27 -4.85
C LYS A 383 24.52 22.72 -4.84
N TYR A 384 24.97 23.23 -5.99
CA TYR A 384 25.41 24.61 -6.15
C TYR A 384 24.29 25.52 -6.68
N GLY A 385 23.10 24.96 -6.94
CA GLY A 385 21.97 25.68 -7.51
C GLY A 385 22.06 25.85 -9.02
N GLU A 386 22.81 24.99 -9.73
CA GLU A 386 22.90 24.96 -11.18
C GLU A 386 21.92 23.97 -11.82
N PHE A 387 21.52 24.28 -13.05
CA PHE A 387 20.64 23.43 -13.85
C PHE A 387 21.36 22.11 -14.21
N TYR A 388 20.70 20.97 -13.99
CA TYR A 388 21.35 19.66 -14.08
C TYR A 388 20.61 18.71 -15.03
N THR A 389 21.32 18.18 -16.03
CA THR A 389 20.76 17.28 -17.06
C THR A 389 21.54 15.98 -17.23
N ASP A 390 22.62 15.75 -16.47
CA ASP A 390 23.50 14.61 -16.73
C ASP A 390 22.79 13.26 -16.51
N ASN A 391 21.77 13.21 -15.64
CA ASN A 391 20.97 12.01 -15.43
C ASN A 391 19.98 11.70 -16.59
N LEU A 392 19.80 12.62 -17.53
CA LEU A 392 19.02 12.38 -18.75
C LEU A 392 19.78 11.53 -19.78
N ARG A 393 21.08 11.32 -19.56
CA ARG A 393 21.99 10.55 -20.42
C ARG A 393 22.00 11.12 -21.85
N ALA A 394 21.64 10.35 -22.88
CA ALA A 394 21.62 10.82 -24.26
C ALA A 394 20.36 11.63 -24.63
N ALA A 395 19.30 11.58 -23.80
CA ALA A 395 18.08 12.33 -24.09
C ALA A 395 18.32 13.84 -23.95
N ARG A 396 18.18 14.58 -25.06
CA ARG A 396 18.38 16.04 -25.06
C ARG A 396 17.26 16.81 -24.36
N ALA A 397 16.03 16.29 -24.35
CA ALA A 397 14.85 16.91 -23.75
C ALA A 397 14.75 18.44 -24.01
N THR A 398 14.91 18.86 -25.27
CA THR A 398 15.04 20.26 -25.65
C THR A 398 14.00 20.67 -26.69
N LEU A 399 13.25 21.74 -26.42
CA LEU A 399 12.40 22.39 -27.40
C LEU A 399 13.13 23.57 -28.05
N GLN A 400 12.94 23.75 -29.36
CA GLN A 400 13.45 24.91 -30.10
C GLN A 400 12.32 25.51 -30.94
N TYR A 401 11.98 26.77 -30.67
CA TYR A 401 10.91 27.47 -31.38
C TYR A 401 11.47 28.72 -32.08
N THR A 402 11.37 28.78 -33.40
CA THR A 402 11.78 29.93 -34.21
C THR A 402 10.56 30.76 -34.62
N LEU A 403 10.54 32.02 -34.20
CA LEU A 403 9.41 32.93 -34.33
C LEU A 403 9.15 33.34 -35.79
N ASN A 404 7.87 33.55 -36.13
CA ASN A 404 7.44 34.12 -37.40
C ASN A 404 7.32 35.67 -37.36
N GLY A 405 7.31 36.27 -36.16
CA GLY A 405 7.28 37.72 -35.95
C GLY A 405 5.91 38.36 -36.17
N LYS A 406 4.82 37.59 -36.16
CA LYS A 406 3.44 38.06 -36.43
C LYS A 406 2.65 38.41 -35.16
N GLY A 407 3.31 38.89 -34.09
CA GLY A 407 2.65 39.32 -32.85
C GLY A 407 2.84 38.33 -31.69
N ASP A 408 1.83 38.18 -30.84
CA ASP A 408 1.85 37.20 -29.76
C ASP A 408 1.73 35.79 -30.34
N GLU A 409 2.81 35.01 -30.25
CA GLU A 409 2.92 33.64 -30.73
C GLU A 409 2.73 32.66 -29.55
N ILE A 410 2.01 31.55 -29.80
CA ILE A 410 1.82 30.46 -28.85
C ILE A 410 2.36 29.17 -29.47
N TYR A 411 3.27 28.51 -28.76
CA TYR A 411 3.86 27.25 -29.18
C TYR A 411 3.61 26.15 -28.15
N GLU A 412 3.19 24.99 -28.64
CA GLU A 412 3.22 23.70 -27.94
C GLU A 412 3.80 22.65 -28.90
N PRO A 413 4.65 21.72 -28.43
CA PRO A 413 5.03 20.57 -29.23
C PRO A 413 3.87 19.60 -29.45
N SER A 414 3.96 18.82 -30.53
CA SER A 414 2.98 17.78 -30.88
C SER A 414 3.48 16.37 -30.59
N PHE A 415 4.77 16.09 -30.81
CA PHE A 415 5.29 14.72 -30.91
C PHE A 415 6.45 14.42 -29.96
N THR A 416 6.50 15.09 -28.81
CA THR A 416 7.49 14.85 -27.76
C THR A 416 6.92 15.11 -26.37
N PHE A 417 7.56 14.52 -25.35
CA PHE A 417 7.29 14.80 -23.95
C PHE A 417 8.57 14.69 -23.13
N MET A 418 8.58 15.29 -21.94
CA MET A 418 9.71 15.32 -21.01
C MET A 418 9.20 15.12 -19.58
N GLY A 419 10.03 14.53 -18.71
CA GLY A 419 9.86 14.59 -17.26
C GLY A 419 10.74 15.71 -16.67
N PHE A 420 10.13 16.67 -15.97
CA PHE A 420 10.85 17.85 -15.47
C PHE A 420 10.12 18.59 -14.36
N ARG A 421 10.90 19.30 -13.54
CA ARG A 421 10.43 20.34 -12.62
C ARG A 421 10.95 21.72 -13.02
N TYR A 422 12.15 21.75 -13.58
CA TYR A 422 12.87 22.96 -13.93
C TYR A 422 13.02 23.07 -15.44
N VAL A 423 12.98 24.29 -15.94
CA VAL A 423 13.31 24.58 -17.33
C VAL A 423 14.33 25.70 -17.43
N ALA A 424 15.30 25.56 -18.32
CA ALA A 424 16.25 26.60 -18.66
C ALA A 424 15.88 27.22 -20.02
N LEU A 425 15.91 28.55 -20.10
CA LEU A 425 15.55 29.29 -21.30
C LEU A 425 16.72 30.09 -21.86
N ASP A 426 16.97 29.90 -23.15
CA ASP A 426 17.96 30.64 -23.92
C ASP A 426 17.26 31.32 -25.12
N GLY A 427 17.65 32.55 -25.44
CA GLY A 427 17.10 33.29 -26.59
C GLY A 427 15.70 33.88 -26.43
N PHE A 428 15.11 33.88 -25.22
CA PHE A 428 13.81 34.51 -24.97
C PHE A 428 13.90 36.04 -25.19
N PRO A 429 13.03 36.65 -26.03
CA PRO A 429 13.04 38.09 -26.26
C PRO A 429 12.46 38.85 -25.07
N GLY A 430 13.27 39.70 -24.45
CA GLY A 430 12.87 40.54 -23.31
C GLY A 430 12.96 39.83 -21.95
N GLU A 431 12.07 40.19 -21.04
CA GLU A 431 12.03 39.62 -19.69
C GLU A 431 11.06 38.42 -19.64
N LEU A 432 11.55 37.30 -19.11
CA LEU A 432 10.73 36.11 -18.90
C LEU A 432 9.87 36.27 -17.63
N LYS A 433 8.56 36.05 -17.76
CA LYS A 433 7.58 36.13 -16.68
C LYS A 433 6.75 34.84 -16.58
N PRO A 434 6.12 34.54 -15.43
CA PRO A 434 5.34 33.32 -15.26
C PRO A 434 4.24 33.10 -16.30
N GLU A 435 3.61 34.16 -16.80
CA GLU A 435 2.57 34.10 -17.84
C GLU A 435 3.09 33.60 -19.21
N HIS A 436 4.40 33.67 -19.45
CA HIS A 436 5.00 33.21 -20.71
C HIS A 436 5.15 31.69 -20.78
N LEU A 437 5.05 30.98 -19.65
CA LEU A 437 5.25 29.54 -19.58
C LEU A 437 4.06 28.86 -18.92
N THR A 438 3.69 27.70 -19.45
CA THR A 438 2.72 26.80 -18.83
C THR A 438 3.24 25.38 -18.99
N GLY A 439 3.43 24.66 -17.90
CA GLY A 439 3.64 23.22 -17.95
C GLY A 439 2.30 22.56 -18.26
N VAL A 440 2.23 21.82 -19.36
CA VAL A 440 1.07 21.01 -19.74
C VAL A 440 1.35 19.58 -19.31
N VAL A 441 0.63 19.11 -18.30
CA VAL A 441 0.74 17.74 -17.78
C VAL A 441 -0.06 16.81 -18.67
N ILE A 442 0.55 15.71 -19.09
CA ILE A 442 -0.08 14.65 -19.87
C ILE A 442 0.03 13.31 -19.16
N HIS A 443 -0.97 12.45 -19.37
CA HIS A 443 -0.92 11.01 -19.09
C HIS A 443 -2.15 10.34 -19.72
N SER A 444 -2.20 9.01 -19.70
CA SER A 444 -3.42 8.25 -19.96
C SER A 444 -4.54 8.75 -19.03
N ASP A 445 -5.68 9.13 -19.60
CA ASP A 445 -6.82 9.78 -18.93
C ASP A 445 -7.60 8.78 -18.05
N MET A 446 -6.93 8.30 -17.02
CA MET A 446 -7.48 7.40 -16.01
C MET A 446 -8.17 8.22 -14.93
N GLU A 447 -9.39 7.83 -14.58
CA GLU A 447 -10.17 8.50 -13.54
C GLU A 447 -9.47 8.33 -12.18
N PRO A 448 -9.21 9.41 -11.43
CA PRO A 448 -8.77 9.31 -10.03
C PRO A 448 -9.89 8.72 -9.17
N ILE A 449 -9.63 7.57 -8.55
CA ILE A 449 -10.64 6.83 -7.78
C ILE A 449 -10.31 6.70 -6.30
N GLY A 450 -9.14 7.12 -5.83
CA GLY A 450 -8.79 7.00 -4.42
C GLY A 450 -7.98 8.14 -3.85
N THR A 451 -8.15 8.32 -2.55
CA THR A 451 -7.45 9.33 -1.75
C THR A 451 -6.96 8.69 -0.47
N PHE A 452 -5.81 9.14 0.03
CA PHE A 452 -5.31 8.82 1.36
C PHE A 452 -4.83 10.11 2.02
N GLU A 453 -5.20 10.30 3.29
CA GLU A 453 -4.75 11.41 4.13
C GLU A 453 -4.55 10.93 5.57
N CYS A 454 -3.57 11.50 6.27
CA CYS A 454 -3.37 11.29 7.69
C CYS A 454 -2.86 12.56 8.38
N SER A 455 -2.73 12.50 9.70
CA SER A 455 -2.22 13.63 10.49
C SER A 455 -0.75 14.01 10.26
N ASN A 456 0.07 13.17 9.60
CA ASN A 456 1.47 13.47 9.33
C ASN A 456 1.64 14.10 7.93
N PRO A 457 2.09 15.37 7.83
CA PRO A 457 2.21 16.07 6.55
C PRO A 457 3.27 15.45 5.62
N LEU A 458 4.31 14.81 6.14
CA LEU A 458 5.33 14.15 5.31
C LEU A 458 4.78 12.89 4.63
N ILE A 459 3.92 12.13 5.32
CA ILE A 459 3.22 10.98 4.72
C ILE A 459 2.22 11.47 3.66
N ASN A 460 1.51 12.58 3.91
CA ASN A 460 0.62 13.15 2.91
C ASN A 460 1.40 13.64 1.68
N GLN A 461 2.59 14.20 1.87
CA GLN A 461 3.47 14.55 0.76
C GLN A 461 4.01 13.31 0.04
N LEU A 462 4.36 12.24 0.76
CA LEU A 462 4.72 10.95 0.16
C LEU A 462 3.58 10.42 -0.73
N GLN A 463 2.33 10.44 -0.27
CA GLN A 463 1.18 10.03 -1.08
C GLN A 463 1.02 10.87 -2.35
N LYS A 464 1.23 12.19 -2.25
CA LYS A 464 1.23 13.06 -3.44
C LYS A 464 2.38 12.69 -4.40
N ASN A 465 3.56 12.40 -3.87
CA ASN A 465 4.71 11.98 -4.67
C ASN A 465 4.44 10.66 -5.40
N ILE A 466 3.74 9.71 -4.74
CA ILE A 466 3.29 8.45 -5.34
C ILE A 466 2.36 8.73 -6.52
N GLN A 467 1.34 9.57 -6.33
CA GLN A 467 0.37 9.92 -7.37
C GLN A 467 1.02 10.63 -8.55
N TRP A 468 1.94 11.58 -8.30
CA TRP A 468 2.69 12.25 -9.37
C TRP A 468 3.67 11.31 -10.08
N GLY A 469 4.26 10.35 -9.37
CA GLY A 469 5.09 9.31 -9.97
C GLY A 469 4.30 8.39 -10.90
N GLN A 470 3.07 8.03 -10.50
CA GLN A 470 2.14 7.27 -11.35
C GLN A 470 1.70 8.08 -12.58
N LYS A 471 1.21 9.31 -12.38
CA LYS A 471 0.82 10.22 -13.47
C LYS A 471 1.93 10.33 -14.50
N GLY A 472 3.17 10.55 -14.04
CA GLY A 472 4.29 10.75 -14.94
C GLY A 472 4.64 9.56 -15.82
N ASN A 473 4.31 8.34 -15.40
CA ASN A 473 4.78 7.14 -16.05
C ASN A 473 3.68 6.28 -16.68
N PHE A 474 2.43 6.74 -16.67
CA PHE A 474 1.31 6.03 -17.29
C PHE A 474 0.93 6.75 -18.58
N LEU A 475 1.78 6.60 -19.60
CA LEU A 475 1.64 7.18 -20.93
C LEU A 475 1.49 6.06 -21.95
N ASP A 476 0.25 5.56 -22.09
CA ASP A 476 -0.15 4.36 -22.86
C ASP A 476 0.45 3.02 -22.39
N VAL A 477 1.64 3.03 -21.81
CA VAL A 477 2.33 1.91 -21.15
C VAL A 477 2.89 2.34 -19.78
N PRO A 478 3.05 1.43 -18.80
CA PRO A 478 3.61 1.75 -17.48
C PRO A 478 5.14 1.87 -17.56
N THR A 479 5.65 3.06 -17.87
CA THR A 479 7.09 3.28 -18.06
C THR A 479 7.87 3.26 -16.76
N ASP A 480 9.13 2.86 -16.78
CA ASP A 480 10.01 2.98 -15.62
C ASP A 480 10.20 4.46 -15.20
N CYS A 481 10.58 5.30 -16.15
CA CYS A 481 10.81 6.72 -15.92
C CYS A 481 10.42 7.56 -17.16
N PRO A 482 10.10 8.86 -17.02
CA PRO A 482 9.55 9.64 -18.14
C PRO A 482 10.52 10.64 -18.80
N GLN A 483 11.77 10.72 -18.34
CA GLN A 483 12.70 11.81 -18.68
C GLN A 483 13.89 11.40 -19.54
N ARG A 484 14.57 10.29 -19.21
CA ARG A 484 15.81 9.87 -19.90
C ARG A 484 15.52 9.05 -21.16
N ASP A 485 16.58 8.61 -21.83
CA ASP A 485 16.59 7.72 -23.00
C ASP A 485 16.24 6.26 -22.63
N GLU A 486 15.05 6.07 -22.05
CA GLU A 486 14.52 4.77 -21.63
C GLU A 486 13.00 4.75 -21.77
N ARG A 487 12.25 5.10 -20.73
CA ARG A 487 10.78 5.23 -20.79
C ARG A 487 10.12 3.97 -21.33
N LEU A 488 10.58 2.82 -20.83
CA LEU A 488 10.18 1.50 -21.31
C LEU A 488 9.20 0.88 -20.33
N GLY A 489 8.29 0.05 -20.82
CA GLY A 489 7.34 -0.69 -19.98
C GLY A 489 8.00 -1.81 -19.17
N TRP A 490 8.85 -1.46 -18.20
CA TRP A 490 9.58 -2.41 -17.37
C TRP A 490 8.62 -3.23 -16.51
N THR A 491 8.73 -4.54 -16.65
CA THR A 491 7.75 -5.48 -16.09
C THR A 491 7.83 -5.59 -14.57
N GLY A 492 9.05 -5.55 -14.02
CA GLY A 492 9.32 -5.58 -12.57
C GLY A 492 8.73 -4.37 -11.82
N ASP A 493 8.91 -3.18 -12.39
CA ASP A 493 8.34 -1.94 -11.89
C ASP A 493 6.82 -2.02 -11.85
N ALA A 494 6.21 -2.37 -13.00
CA ALA A 494 4.76 -2.43 -13.14
C ALA A 494 4.13 -3.41 -12.12
N GLN A 495 4.72 -4.59 -11.91
CA GLN A 495 4.21 -5.55 -10.92
C GLN A 495 4.35 -5.07 -9.48
N ALA A 496 5.43 -4.36 -9.14
CA ALA A 496 5.64 -3.85 -7.79
C ALA A 496 4.56 -2.82 -7.43
N PHE A 497 4.10 -2.06 -8.43
CA PHE A 497 3.24 -0.90 -8.23
C PHE A 497 1.76 -1.11 -8.58
N VAL A 498 1.40 -2.12 -9.37
CA VAL A 498 0.03 -2.34 -9.91
C VAL A 498 -1.07 -2.22 -8.85
N ARG A 499 -0.84 -2.74 -7.64
CA ARG A 499 -1.82 -2.66 -6.56
C ARG A 499 -2.01 -1.23 -6.03
N THR A 500 -0.93 -0.47 -5.86
CA THR A 500 -1.00 0.96 -5.48
C THR A 500 -1.64 1.78 -6.60
N ALA A 501 -1.28 1.51 -7.85
CA ALA A 501 -1.83 2.19 -9.01
C ALA A 501 -3.36 2.09 -9.05
N ALA A 502 -3.89 0.91 -8.73
CA ALA A 502 -5.32 0.61 -8.73
C ALA A 502 -6.08 1.16 -7.51
N TYR A 503 -5.40 1.65 -6.47
CA TYR A 503 -6.05 2.48 -5.45
C TYR A 503 -6.19 3.92 -5.92
N ASN A 504 -5.14 4.48 -6.52
CA ASN A 504 -5.09 5.89 -6.91
C ASN A 504 -6.02 6.22 -8.10
N MET A 505 -6.02 5.37 -9.14
CA MET A 505 -6.71 5.62 -10.41
C MET A 505 -7.36 4.34 -10.96
N ASP A 506 -8.39 4.48 -11.79
CA ASP A 506 -9.01 3.37 -12.51
C ASP A 506 -8.10 2.89 -13.64
N VAL A 507 -7.28 1.89 -13.32
CA VAL A 507 -6.27 1.32 -14.23
C VAL A 507 -6.79 0.09 -14.98
N ALA A 508 -8.10 -0.20 -14.93
CA ALA A 508 -8.68 -1.42 -15.52
C ALA A 508 -8.40 -1.52 -17.03
N ALA A 509 -8.77 -0.50 -17.81
CA ALA A 509 -8.56 -0.49 -19.26
C ALA A 509 -7.06 -0.46 -19.63
N PHE A 510 -6.27 0.30 -18.87
CA PHE A 510 -4.83 0.46 -19.06
C PHE A 510 -4.08 -0.86 -18.96
N PHE A 511 -4.23 -1.59 -17.84
CA PHE A 511 -3.58 -2.89 -17.67
C PHE A 511 -4.24 -3.99 -18.51
N THR A 512 -5.53 -3.89 -18.86
CA THR A 512 -6.16 -4.84 -19.80
C THR A 512 -5.45 -4.80 -21.15
N LYS A 513 -5.17 -3.61 -21.69
CA LYS A 513 -4.40 -3.41 -22.92
C LYS A 513 -2.97 -3.89 -22.74
N TRP A 514 -2.26 -3.39 -21.74
CA TRP A 514 -0.83 -3.70 -21.58
C TRP A 514 -0.56 -5.18 -21.30
N LEU A 515 -1.43 -5.88 -20.56
CA LEU A 515 -1.28 -7.33 -20.34
C LEU A 515 -1.49 -8.14 -21.63
N LYS A 516 -2.29 -7.66 -22.58
CA LYS A 516 -2.37 -8.28 -23.91
C LYS A 516 -1.08 -8.06 -24.71
N ASP A 517 -0.43 -6.91 -24.55
CA ASP A 517 0.92 -6.69 -25.11
C ASP A 517 1.93 -7.66 -24.48
N VAL A 518 1.89 -7.85 -23.15
CA VAL A 518 2.77 -8.80 -22.42
C VAL A 518 2.59 -10.22 -22.95
N ALA A 519 1.34 -10.67 -23.14
CA ALA A 519 1.05 -11.99 -23.67
C ALA A 519 1.49 -12.15 -25.14
N ALA A 520 1.33 -11.11 -25.97
CA ALA A 520 1.74 -11.13 -27.37
C ALA A 520 3.28 -11.18 -27.54
N GLU A 521 4.01 -10.59 -26.60
CA GLU A 521 5.48 -10.54 -26.60
C GLU A 521 6.13 -11.77 -25.93
N GLN A 522 5.33 -12.65 -25.32
CA GLN A 522 5.81 -13.89 -24.73
C GLN A 522 6.42 -14.80 -25.80
N SER A 523 7.66 -15.23 -25.60
CA SER A 523 8.36 -16.09 -26.56
C SER A 523 7.66 -17.45 -26.72
N GLU A 524 7.97 -18.17 -27.81
CA GLU A 524 7.51 -19.55 -28.01
C GLU A 524 7.87 -20.46 -26.82
N ALA A 525 9.06 -20.27 -26.25
CA ALA A 525 9.52 -21.01 -25.08
C ALA A 525 8.79 -20.64 -23.78
N GLY A 526 8.03 -19.54 -23.75
CA GLY A 526 7.27 -19.06 -22.58
C GLY A 526 7.95 -17.97 -21.76
N ALA A 527 9.14 -17.53 -22.16
CA ALA A 527 9.84 -16.42 -21.50
C ALA A 527 9.15 -15.07 -21.79
N ILE A 528 9.02 -14.24 -20.76
CA ILE A 528 8.52 -12.87 -20.84
C ILE A 528 9.71 -11.90 -20.88
N PRO A 529 9.75 -10.91 -21.78
CA PRO A 529 10.85 -9.95 -21.86
C PRO A 529 10.88 -9.00 -20.65
N PHE A 530 12.04 -8.36 -20.42
CA PHE A 530 12.21 -7.41 -19.32
C PHE A 530 11.35 -6.15 -19.47
N VAL A 531 11.09 -5.73 -20.71
CA VAL A 531 10.26 -4.57 -21.05
C VAL A 531 9.22 -4.96 -22.09
N VAL A 532 8.03 -4.38 -21.97
CA VAL A 532 6.93 -4.58 -22.91
C VAL A 532 6.31 -3.22 -23.26
N PRO A 533 6.28 -2.81 -24.54
CA PRO A 533 6.81 -3.52 -25.71
C PRO A 533 8.33 -3.74 -25.71
N ASN A 534 8.80 -4.86 -26.28
CA ASN A 534 10.22 -5.23 -26.28
C ASN A 534 10.98 -4.54 -27.41
N VAL A 535 11.85 -3.61 -27.03
CA VAL A 535 12.74 -2.88 -27.96
C VAL A 535 14.21 -3.14 -27.68
N LEU A 536 14.52 -4.12 -26.81
CA LEU A 536 15.88 -4.45 -26.36
C LEU A 536 16.48 -5.67 -27.08
N GLY A 537 15.77 -6.23 -28.06
CA GLY A 537 16.22 -7.38 -28.84
C GLY A 537 15.75 -8.72 -28.27
N SER A 538 16.67 -9.64 -27.97
CA SER A 538 16.31 -11.02 -27.65
C SER A 538 15.53 -11.15 -26.33
N VAL A 539 14.50 -12.01 -26.35
CA VAL A 539 13.62 -12.24 -25.19
C VAL A 539 14.37 -13.07 -24.14
N ARG A 540 14.53 -12.49 -22.95
CA ARG A 540 15.04 -13.16 -21.74
C ARG A 540 14.09 -12.84 -20.58
N ALA A 541 13.86 -13.84 -19.74
CA ALA A 541 13.10 -13.70 -18.50
C ALA A 541 14.05 -13.45 -17.33
N SER A 542 13.55 -12.72 -16.32
CA SER A 542 14.20 -12.58 -15.02
C SER A 542 13.11 -12.68 -13.96
N ALA A 543 13.36 -13.48 -12.92
CA ALA A 543 12.52 -13.49 -11.73
C ALA A 543 12.42 -12.08 -11.11
N GLY A 544 11.22 -11.73 -10.67
CA GLY A 544 10.84 -10.40 -10.20
C GLY A 544 10.44 -9.42 -11.30
N TRP A 545 10.61 -9.80 -12.59
CA TRP A 545 10.19 -9.02 -13.77
C TRP A 545 9.19 -9.81 -14.60
N ALA A 546 9.58 -11.00 -15.06
CA ALA A 546 8.74 -11.87 -15.87
C ALA A 546 7.48 -12.35 -15.12
N ASP A 547 7.52 -12.37 -13.79
CA ASP A 547 6.39 -12.71 -12.91
C ASP A 547 5.21 -11.73 -13.00
N VAL A 548 5.37 -10.58 -13.68
CA VAL A 548 4.26 -9.68 -13.98
C VAL A 548 3.11 -10.41 -14.68
N VAL A 549 3.44 -11.44 -15.48
CA VAL A 549 2.47 -12.26 -16.21
C VAL A 549 1.52 -13.02 -15.29
N THR A 550 1.90 -13.28 -14.03
CA THR A 550 1.03 -13.91 -13.03
C THR A 550 0.51 -12.91 -11.99
N ILE A 551 1.36 -11.98 -11.55
CA ILE A 551 1.08 -11.03 -10.47
C ILE A 551 0.05 -9.99 -10.90
N ALA A 552 0.23 -9.38 -12.07
CA ALA A 552 -0.66 -8.31 -12.52
C ALA A 552 -2.06 -8.85 -12.88
N PRO A 553 -2.23 -9.93 -13.69
CA PRO A 553 -3.57 -10.47 -13.94
C PRO A 553 -4.32 -10.89 -12.68
N TRP A 554 -3.63 -11.54 -11.72
CA TRP A 554 -4.25 -11.90 -10.45
C TRP A 554 -4.66 -10.68 -9.63
N THR A 555 -3.82 -9.64 -9.59
CA THR A 555 -4.13 -8.39 -8.89
C THR A 555 -5.33 -7.70 -9.53
N MET A 556 -5.37 -7.59 -10.86
CA MET A 556 -6.48 -6.98 -11.60
C MET A 556 -7.79 -7.74 -11.38
N TYR A 557 -7.76 -9.08 -11.37
CA TYR A 557 -8.93 -9.90 -11.02
C TYR A 557 -9.42 -9.59 -9.61
N LYS A 558 -8.52 -9.55 -8.60
CA LYS A 558 -8.92 -9.20 -7.23
C LYS A 558 -9.56 -7.82 -7.16
N VAL A 559 -8.95 -6.80 -7.77
CA VAL A 559 -9.42 -5.40 -7.67
C VAL A 559 -10.76 -5.20 -8.39
N TYR A 560 -10.91 -5.74 -9.60
CA TYR A 560 -12.02 -5.40 -10.50
C TYR A 560 -13.05 -6.52 -10.67
N GLY A 561 -12.79 -7.71 -10.13
CA GLY A 561 -13.65 -8.89 -10.30
C GLY A 561 -13.67 -9.42 -11.74
N ASP A 562 -12.70 -9.04 -12.58
CA ASP A 562 -12.69 -9.35 -13.99
C ASP A 562 -12.17 -10.77 -14.26
N LYS A 563 -13.08 -11.74 -14.24
CA LYS A 563 -12.79 -13.15 -14.52
C LYS A 563 -12.39 -13.41 -15.97
N GLU A 564 -12.90 -12.62 -16.92
CA GLU A 564 -12.60 -12.80 -18.35
C GLU A 564 -11.18 -12.33 -18.69
N LEU A 565 -10.72 -11.24 -18.08
CA LEU A 565 -9.32 -10.83 -18.16
C LEU A 565 -8.41 -11.93 -17.63
N LEU A 566 -8.74 -12.52 -16.47
CA LEU A 566 -7.98 -13.63 -15.92
C LEU A 566 -7.98 -14.84 -16.86
N ALA A 567 -9.13 -15.18 -17.46
CA ALA A 567 -9.24 -16.25 -18.45
C ALA A 567 -8.40 -16.00 -19.70
N THR A 568 -8.40 -14.76 -20.20
CA THR A 568 -7.62 -14.31 -21.36
C THR A 568 -6.12 -14.45 -21.10
N GLN A 569 -5.67 -14.15 -19.88
CA GLN A 569 -4.25 -14.17 -19.49
C GLN A 569 -3.76 -15.53 -19.00
N TYR A 570 -4.66 -16.43 -18.57
CA TYR A 570 -4.33 -17.73 -18.02
C TYR A 570 -3.40 -18.59 -18.91
N PRO A 571 -3.58 -18.66 -20.25
CA PRO A 571 -2.64 -19.39 -21.11
C PRO A 571 -1.21 -18.85 -21.02
N SER A 572 -1.04 -17.52 -20.91
CA SER A 572 0.28 -16.89 -20.79
C SER A 572 0.93 -17.17 -19.43
N MET A 573 0.13 -17.11 -18.35
CA MET A 573 0.54 -17.50 -16.99
C MET A 573 1.07 -18.94 -16.97
N LYS A 574 0.30 -19.88 -17.54
CA LYS A 574 0.65 -21.30 -17.58
C LYS A 574 1.95 -21.53 -18.36
N LYS A 575 2.05 -20.93 -19.55
CA LYS A 575 3.23 -21.03 -20.42
C LYS A 575 4.51 -20.51 -19.75
N TYR A 576 4.41 -19.46 -18.94
CA TYR A 576 5.54 -18.94 -18.16
C TYR A 576 5.94 -19.87 -17.00
N VAL A 577 4.99 -20.37 -16.22
CA VAL A 577 5.32 -21.33 -15.13
C VAL A 577 5.94 -22.60 -15.70
N ASP A 578 5.47 -23.08 -16.85
CA ASP A 578 6.06 -24.23 -17.55
C ASP A 578 7.46 -23.92 -18.13
N PHE A 579 7.70 -22.68 -18.56
CA PHE A 579 9.04 -22.22 -18.94
C PHE A 579 10.01 -22.31 -17.76
N VAL A 580 9.65 -21.70 -16.62
CA VAL A 580 10.49 -21.71 -15.41
C VAL A 580 10.68 -23.15 -14.90
N ARG A 581 9.63 -23.99 -14.93
CA ARG A 581 9.72 -25.41 -14.57
C ARG A 581 10.74 -26.17 -15.42
N ARG A 582 10.84 -25.88 -16.72
CA ARG A 582 11.83 -26.51 -17.60
C ARG A 582 13.24 -26.05 -17.26
N ASP A 583 13.41 -24.76 -16.99
CA ASP A 583 14.70 -24.15 -16.69
C ASP A 583 15.23 -24.60 -15.33
N ALA A 584 14.37 -24.66 -14.31
CA ALA A 584 14.66 -25.16 -12.97
C ALA A 584 14.89 -26.68 -12.89
N GLY A 585 14.76 -27.41 -14.01
CA GLY A 585 15.13 -28.82 -14.11
C GLY A 585 14.48 -29.75 -13.08
N ARG A 586 15.25 -30.73 -12.58
CA ARG A 586 14.77 -31.77 -11.66
C ARG A 586 15.01 -31.45 -10.18
N ASN A 587 15.85 -30.45 -9.89
CA ASN A 587 16.10 -29.96 -8.53
C ASN A 587 15.06 -28.91 -8.10
N TYR A 588 14.23 -28.40 -9.02
CA TYR A 588 13.19 -27.41 -8.74
C TYR A 588 13.72 -26.06 -8.24
N ILE A 589 15.02 -25.81 -8.43
CA ILE A 589 15.70 -24.55 -8.13
C ILE A 589 15.96 -23.85 -9.45
N TRP A 590 15.56 -22.59 -9.55
CA TRP A 590 15.79 -21.79 -10.75
C TRP A 590 17.14 -21.07 -10.66
N GLU A 591 18.21 -21.79 -11.00
CA GLU A 591 19.58 -21.27 -11.03
C GLU A 591 19.75 -20.22 -12.15
N ASP A 592 20.45 -19.12 -11.86
CA ASP A 592 20.70 -18.00 -12.79
C ASP A 592 19.42 -17.31 -13.31
N GLY A 593 18.26 -17.59 -12.70
CA GLY A 593 16.95 -17.11 -13.14
C GLY A 593 16.65 -15.65 -12.79
N SER A 594 17.45 -15.01 -11.92
CA SER A 594 17.28 -13.61 -11.53
C SER A 594 18.45 -12.75 -12.04
N VAL A 595 18.22 -12.01 -13.12
CA VAL A 595 19.25 -11.16 -13.75
C VAL A 595 19.52 -9.91 -12.90
N PHE A 596 18.47 -9.30 -12.35
CA PHE A 596 18.57 -8.03 -11.63
C PHE A 596 18.65 -8.19 -10.10
N GLY A 597 18.20 -9.33 -9.56
CA GLY A 597 18.07 -9.53 -8.11
C GLY A 597 17.11 -8.52 -7.46
N ASP A 598 17.30 -8.25 -6.17
CA ASP A 598 16.54 -7.23 -5.43
C ASP A 598 17.03 -5.82 -5.79
N TRP A 599 16.74 -5.39 -7.01
CA TRP A 599 17.33 -4.21 -7.64
C TRP A 599 17.30 -2.97 -6.73
N LEU A 600 18.45 -2.28 -6.66
CA LEU A 600 18.63 -1.06 -5.87
C LEU A 600 18.43 -1.23 -4.34
N PHE A 601 18.69 -2.43 -3.82
CA PHE A 601 18.84 -2.64 -2.38
C PHE A 601 19.92 -1.72 -1.76
N PHE A 602 19.83 -1.50 -0.44
CA PHE A 602 20.77 -0.61 0.26
C PHE A 602 22.21 -1.15 0.19
N LYS A 603 23.11 -0.35 -0.38
CA LYS A 603 24.54 -0.64 -0.43
C LYS A 603 25.34 0.45 0.32
N PRO A 604 26.01 0.13 1.43
CA PRO A 604 26.84 1.08 2.17
C PRO A 604 28.09 1.46 1.36
N GLU A 605 28.70 2.60 1.71
CA GLU A 605 29.98 3.01 1.12
C GLU A 605 31.09 1.98 1.41
N LEU A 606 31.84 1.58 0.38
CA LEU A 606 32.90 0.56 0.45
C LEU A 606 34.00 0.86 1.49
N SER A 607 34.14 2.11 1.93
CA SER A 607 35.10 2.51 2.97
C SER A 607 34.61 2.26 4.40
N LYS A 608 33.38 1.76 4.61
CA LYS A 608 32.75 1.56 5.93
C LYS A 608 32.14 0.16 6.06
N TRP A 609 32.98 -0.88 6.02
CA TRP A 609 32.60 -2.32 6.17
C TRP A 609 31.96 -2.70 7.53
N THR A 610 31.54 -1.75 8.35
CA THR A 610 30.91 -2.03 9.65
C THR A 610 29.40 -2.26 9.55
N VAL A 611 28.77 -1.95 8.41
CA VAL A 611 27.34 -2.15 8.17
C VAL A 611 27.16 -3.14 7.01
N PRO A 612 26.44 -4.27 7.18
CA PRO A 612 26.14 -5.19 6.08
C PRO A 612 25.27 -4.52 5.01
N ASP A 613 25.45 -4.86 3.74
CA ASP A 613 24.54 -4.41 2.68
C ASP A 613 23.20 -5.16 2.74
N GLY A 614 22.28 -4.81 1.84
CA GLY A 614 20.98 -5.45 1.67
C GLY A 614 20.96 -6.61 0.67
N HIS A 615 22.12 -7.12 0.25
CA HIS A 615 22.20 -8.10 -0.83
C HIS A 615 21.43 -9.38 -0.50
N THR A 616 20.78 -9.95 -1.51
CA THR A 616 20.03 -11.20 -1.42
C THR A 616 20.44 -12.09 -2.58
N ASP A 617 20.63 -13.37 -2.29
CA ASP A 617 21.00 -14.40 -3.25
C ASP A 617 20.00 -14.46 -4.42
N GLN A 618 20.51 -14.49 -5.64
CA GLN A 618 19.69 -14.38 -6.85
C GLN A 618 18.90 -15.67 -7.14
N ASP A 619 19.47 -16.84 -6.85
CA ASP A 619 18.78 -18.13 -7.05
C ASP A 619 17.67 -18.33 -6.00
N LEU A 620 17.89 -17.84 -4.77
CA LEU A 620 16.84 -17.72 -3.77
C LEU A 620 15.68 -16.86 -4.29
N ILE A 621 15.96 -15.67 -4.82
CA ILE A 621 14.93 -14.79 -5.39
C ILE A 621 14.20 -15.52 -6.51
N ALA A 622 14.94 -16.11 -7.45
CA ALA A 622 14.37 -16.81 -8.59
C ALA A 622 13.43 -17.94 -8.18
N THR A 623 13.88 -18.78 -7.25
CA THR A 623 13.08 -19.90 -6.76
C THR A 623 11.88 -19.44 -5.92
N ALA A 624 12.02 -18.35 -5.15
CA ALA A 624 10.90 -17.77 -4.40
C ALA A 624 9.78 -17.26 -5.33
N PHE A 625 10.14 -16.52 -6.38
CA PHE A 625 9.18 -16.05 -7.38
C PHE A 625 8.61 -17.20 -8.22
N TYR A 626 9.39 -18.24 -8.51
CA TYR A 626 8.89 -19.46 -9.15
C TYR A 626 7.75 -20.11 -8.34
N ALA A 627 7.94 -20.26 -7.02
CA ALA A 627 6.91 -20.76 -6.13
C ALA A 627 5.69 -19.83 -6.10
N TYR A 628 5.89 -18.51 -6.05
CA TYR A 628 4.80 -17.54 -6.01
C TYR A 628 3.97 -17.50 -7.29
N SER A 629 4.62 -17.45 -8.46
CA SER A 629 3.94 -17.52 -9.75
C SER A 629 3.16 -18.83 -9.92
N THR A 630 3.69 -19.95 -9.42
CA THR A 630 2.97 -21.23 -9.39
C THR A 630 1.73 -21.16 -8.47
N GLN A 631 1.83 -20.54 -7.29
CA GLN A 631 0.67 -20.30 -6.41
C GLN A 631 -0.42 -19.45 -7.08
N LEU A 632 -0.04 -18.38 -7.78
CA LEU A 632 -0.99 -17.52 -8.47
C LEU A 632 -1.66 -18.24 -9.65
N LEU A 633 -0.92 -19.09 -10.36
CA LEU A 633 -1.48 -19.94 -11.41
C LEU A 633 -2.52 -20.93 -10.85
N ILE A 634 -2.24 -21.58 -9.72
CA ILE A 634 -3.20 -22.46 -9.04
C ILE A 634 -4.47 -21.69 -8.67
N LYS A 635 -4.33 -20.52 -8.03
CA LYS A 635 -5.48 -19.68 -7.67
C LYS A 635 -6.30 -19.25 -8.89
N ALA A 636 -5.65 -18.94 -10.00
CA ALA A 636 -6.34 -18.63 -11.25
C ALA A 636 -7.06 -19.86 -11.83
N ALA A 637 -6.43 -21.04 -11.78
CA ALA A 637 -7.01 -22.29 -12.21
C ALA A 637 -8.27 -22.65 -11.40
N GLU A 638 -8.25 -22.44 -10.09
CA GLU A 638 -9.41 -22.63 -9.20
C GLU A 638 -10.58 -21.73 -9.59
N VAL A 639 -10.31 -20.43 -9.77
CA VAL A 639 -11.34 -19.45 -10.19
C VAL A 639 -11.95 -19.85 -11.54
N LEU A 640 -11.14 -20.35 -12.47
CA LEU A 640 -11.56 -20.72 -13.82
C LEU A 640 -12.13 -22.15 -13.92
N GLY A 641 -12.04 -22.97 -12.86
CA GLY A 641 -12.54 -24.34 -12.84
C GLY A 641 -11.62 -25.37 -13.53
N ASN A 642 -10.33 -25.07 -13.66
CA ASN A 642 -9.33 -25.94 -14.30
C ASN A 642 -8.76 -26.97 -13.31
N GLU A 643 -9.59 -27.91 -12.84
CA GLU A 643 -9.25 -28.86 -11.76
C GLU A 643 -7.98 -29.69 -12.02
N ALA A 644 -7.72 -30.07 -13.28
CA ALA A 644 -6.53 -30.83 -13.66
C ALA A 644 -5.24 -30.02 -13.42
N ASP A 645 -5.26 -28.74 -13.78
CA ASP A 645 -4.13 -27.82 -13.59
C ASP A 645 -3.96 -27.50 -12.10
N VAL A 646 -5.05 -27.33 -11.34
CA VAL A 646 -4.98 -27.17 -9.87
C VAL A 646 -4.20 -28.32 -9.25
N LYS A 647 -4.53 -29.57 -9.61
CA LYS A 647 -3.83 -30.75 -9.10
C LYS A 647 -2.36 -30.78 -9.53
N GLU A 648 -2.07 -30.61 -10.82
CA GLU A 648 -0.70 -30.66 -11.34
C GLU A 648 0.21 -29.60 -10.71
N TYR A 649 -0.23 -28.35 -10.66
CA TYR A 649 0.59 -27.26 -10.16
C TYR A 649 0.67 -27.24 -8.64
N SER A 650 -0.31 -27.78 -7.92
CA SER A 650 -0.20 -28.01 -6.47
C SER A 650 0.89 -29.05 -6.17
N ASP A 651 0.91 -30.18 -6.90
CA ASP A 651 1.97 -31.19 -6.78
C ASP A 651 3.36 -30.62 -7.13
N LEU A 652 3.43 -29.65 -8.04
CA LEU A 652 4.65 -28.93 -8.38
C LEU A 652 5.07 -27.97 -7.25
N LEU A 653 4.15 -27.16 -6.73
CA LEU A 653 4.40 -26.18 -5.69
C LEU A 653 5.02 -26.82 -4.44
N GLU A 654 4.48 -27.96 -3.99
CA GLU A 654 5.03 -28.67 -2.83
C GLU A 654 6.50 -29.08 -3.04
N LYS A 655 6.87 -29.49 -4.25
CA LYS A 655 8.27 -29.84 -4.59
C LYS A 655 9.17 -28.61 -4.60
N ILE A 656 8.68 -27.47 -5.12
CA ILE A 656 9.41 -26.20 -5.09
C ILE A 656 9.62 -25.75 -3.64
N LYS A 657 8.57 -25.77 -2.81
CA LYS A 657 8.66 -25.39 -1.38
C LYS A 657 9.62 -26.29 -0.62
N GLN A 658 9.59 -27.61 -0.88
CA GLN A 658 10.54 -28.54 -0.30
C GLN A 658 11.98 -28.21 -0.72
N ALA A 659 12.24 -28.06 -2.02
CA ALA A 659 13.57 -27.71 -2.54
C ALA A 659 14.08 -26.38 -1.98
N PHE A 660 13.22 -25.35 -1.92
CA PHE A 660 13.53 -24.06 -1.33
C PHE A 660 13.92 -24.20 0.15
N SER A 661 13.11 -24.92 0.92
CA SER A 661 13.38 -25.13 2.35
C SER A 661 14.70 -25.87 2.59
N GLU A 662 15.02 -26.89 1.79
CA GLU A 662 16.24 -27.70 1.94
C GLU A 662 17.52 -26.92 1.57
N ASN A 663 17.45 -26.01 0.59
CA ASN A 663 18.62 -25.27 0.10
C ASN A 663 18.87 -23.95 0.85
N TYR A 664 17.81 -23.28 1.30
CA TYR A 664 17.91 -21.89 1.74
C TYR A 664 17.54 -21.64 3.20
N ILE A 665 16.90 -22.59 3.88
CA ILE A 665 16.39 -22.41 5.25
C ILE A 665 17.07 -23.37 6.23
N THR A 666 17.69 -22.83 7.27
CA THR A 666 18.24 -23.63 8.37
C THR A 666 17.12 -24.17 9.28
N PRO A 667 17.36 -25.23 10.08
CA PRO A 667 16.36 -25.76 11.02
C PRO A 667 15.78 -24.72 12.01
N THR A 668 16.54 -23.66 12.31
CA THR A 668 16.12 -22.57 13.21
C THR A 668 15.25 -21.50 12.55
N GLY A 669 15.06 -21.56 11.23
CA GLY A 669 14.36 -20.54 10.44
C GLY A 669 15.23 -19.37 9.97
N ARG A 670 16.57 -19.48 10.08
CA ARG A 670 17.46 -18.53 9.37
C ARG A 670 17.52 -18.85 7.90
N ILE A 671 17.47 -17.82 7.06
CA ILE A 671 17.51 -17.92 5.60
C ILE A 671 18.89 -17.46 5.12
N ILE A 672 19.40 -18.07 4.05
CA ILE A 672 20.62 -17.64 3.36
C ILE A 672 20.54 -16.13 2.99
N SER A 673 21.69 -15.48 2.84
CA SER A 673 21.88 -14.02 2.79
C SER A 673 21.53 -13.26 4.07
N HIS A 674 20.57 -13.73 4.87
CA HIS A 674 20.13 -13.08 6.12
C HIS A 674 19.76 -11.60 5.92
N SER A 675 19.22 -11.28 4.74
CA SER A 675 18.81 -9.93 4.34
C SER A 675 17.32 -9.70 4.65
N GLN A 676 16.89 -8.44 4.72
CA GLN A 676 15.46 -8.13 4.89
C GLN A 676 14.63 -8.78 3.76
N THR A 677 15.07 -8.68 2.51
CA THR A 677 14.35 -9.23 1.35
C THR A 677 14.25 -10.76 1.40
N SER A 678 15.30 -11.48 1.81
CA SER A 678 15.23 -12.95 1.94
C SER A 678 14.11 -13.39 2.90
N TYR A 679 13.93 -12.68 4.02
CA TYR A 679 12.87 -12.95 4.98
C TYR A 679 11.51 -12.52 4.46
N VAL A 680 11.44 -11.34 3.85
CA VAL A 680 10.22 -10.78 3.30
C VAL A 680 9.63 -11.68 2.22
N LEU A 681 10.42 -12.11 1.22
CA LEU A 681 9.92 -12.97 0.15
C LEU A 681 9.49 -14.34 0.69
N ALA A 682 10.28 -14.96 1.57
CA ALA A 682 9.93 -16.27 2.12
C ALA A 682 8.66 -16.24 2.99
N LEU A 683 8.44 -15.16 3.76
CA LEU A 683 7.23 -14.98 4.57
C LEU A 683 6.02 -14.63 3.68
N MET A 684 6.17 -13.67 2.77
CA MET A 684 5.10 -13.20 1.88
C MET A 684 4.59 -14.31 0.94
N PHE A 685 5.49 -15.16 0.45
CA PHE A 685 5.16 -16.23 -0.50
C PHE A 685 4.91 -17.58 0.20
N ASP A 686 4.76 -17.58 1.53
CA ASP A 686 4.48 -18.76 2.35
C ASP A 686 5.45 -19.93 2.10
N LEU A 687 6.75 -19.67 2.08
CA LEU A 687 7.79 -20.68 1.80
C LEU A 687 8.33 -21.36 3.06
N LEU A 688 8.08 -20.77 4.23
CA LEU A 688 8.56 -21.29 5.51
C LEU A 688 7.61 -22.34 6.11
N PRO A 689 8.14 -23.45 6.64
CA PRO A 689 7.40 -24.31 7.56
C PRO A 689 6.83 -23.53 8.76
N GLU A 690 5.64 -23.89 9.20
CA GLU A 690 4.90 -23.15 10.25
C GLU A 690 5.71 -22.95 11.54
N ALA A 691 6.45 -23.98 11.97
CA ALA A 691 7.29 -23.94 13.17
C ALA A 691 8.45 -22.92 13.10
N GLN A 692 8.81 -22.47 11.90
CA GLN A 692 9.95 -21.57 11.66
C GLN A 692 9.53 -20.11 11.42
N LYS A 693 8.26 -19.86 11.08
CA LYS A 693 7.76 -18.51 10.73
C LYS A 693 8.03 -17.47 11.82
N ASN A 694 7.71 -17.77 13.08
CA ASN A 694 7.94 -16.84 14.20
C ASN A 694 9.42 -16.48 14.37
N ASN A 695 10.34 -17.43 14.15
CA ASN A 695 11.77 -17.14 14.23
C ASN A 695 12.22 -16.26 13.06
N ALA A 696 11.77 -16.54 11.84
CA ALA A 696 12.05 -15.73 10.66
C ALA A 696 11.55 -14.28 10.82
N VAL A 697 10.34 -14.09 11.38
CA VAL A 697 9.80 -12.76 11.72
C VAL A 697 10.70 -12.05 12.73
N ASN A 698 11.12 -12.73 13.80
CA ASN A 698 12.01 -12.13 14.78
C ASN A 698 13.37 -11.76 14.18
N TYR A 699 13.94 -12.59 13.31
CA TYR A 699 15.17 -12.25 12.60
C TYR A 699 15.03 -11.03 11.69
N LEU A 700 13.90 -10.89 10.99
CA LEU A 700 13.60 -9.70 10.20
C LEU A 700 13.52 -8.45 11.08
N VAL A 701 12.78 -8.52 12.19
CA VAL A 701 12.65 -7.40 13.14
C VAL A 701 14.01 -7.02 13.74
N ASP A 702 14.81 -8.00 14.17
CA ASP A 702 16.14 -7.77 14.71
C ASP A 702 17.07 -7.13 13.65
N ASN A 703 16.95 -7.55 12.38
CA ASN A 703 17.68 -6.94 11.27
C ASN A 703 17.30 -5.47 11.07
N ILE A 704 16.00 -5.14 11.07
CA ILE A 704 15.51 -3.75 10.95
C ILE A 704 15.98 -2.90 12.15
N ARG A 705 15.80 -3.41 13.37
CA ARG A 705 16.13 -2.69 14.62
C ARG A 705 17.63 -2.47 14.76
N SER A 706 18.46 -3.46 14.44
CA SER A 706 19.94 -3.32 14.46
C SER A 706 20.47 -2.31 13.45
N ARG A 707 19.69 -1.99 12.41
CA ARG A 707 19.98 -0.93 11.44
C ARG A 707 19.40 0.43 11.84
N GLY A 708 18.89 0.59 13.05
CA GLY A 708 18.27 1.86 13.49
C GLY A 708 16.89 2.11 12.89
N ASN A 709 16.11 1.04 12.65
CA ASN A 709 14.81 1.10 11.97
C ASN A 709 14.90 1.60 10.53
N HIS A 710 15.94 1.20 9.81
CA HIS A 710 16.08 1.47 8.38
C HIS A 710 15.77 0.22 7.55
N LEU A 711 15.13 0.45 6.41
CA LEU A 711 14.99 -0.57 5.37
C LEU A 711 16.34 -0.79 4.66
N SER A 712 16.53 -1.99 4.14
CA SER A 712 17.66 -2.34 3.27
C SER A 712 17.21 -2.96 1.95
N THR A 713 15.90 -3.01 1.70
CA THR A 713 15.27 -3.68 0.57
C THR A 713 15.39 -2.89 -0.73
N GLY A 714 15.45 -3.62 -1.84
CA GLY A 714 15.31 -3.12 -3.20
C GLY A 714 13.88 -3.26 -3.72
N PHE A 715 13.73 -3.36 -5.04
CA PHE A 715 12.42 -3.37 -5.73
C PHE A 715 11.56 -4.59 -5.40
N LEU A 716 12.16 -5.71 -5.01
CA LEU A 716 11.44 -6.96 -4.78
C LEU A 716 11.06 -7.14 -3.30
N GLY A 717 11.85 -6.60 -2.37
CA GLY A 717 11.53 -6.62 -0.94
C GLY A 717 10.59 -5.49 -0.49
N THR A 718 10.77 -4.28 -1.04
CA THR A 718 10.07 -3.07 -0.56
C THR A 718 8.54 -3.14 -0.67
N PRO A 719 7.94 -3.68 -1.75
CA PRO A 719 6.48 -3.77 -1.86
C PRO A 719 5.82 -4.59 -0.75
N TYR A 720 6.56 -5.50 -0.10
CA TYR A 720 5.99 -6.49 0.81
C TYR A 720 6.40 -6.31 2.28
N ILE A 721 7.52 -5.62 2.58
CA ILE A 721 8.09 -5.59 3.94
C ILE A 721 7.09 -5.14 5.03
N CYS A 722 6.36 -4.06 4.79
CA CYS A 722 5.38 -3.56 5.77
C CYS A 722 4.15 -4.47 5.90
N HIS A 723 3.75 -5.14 4.81
CA HIS A 723 2.69 -6.15 4.84
C HIS A 723 3.11 -7.36 5.69
N VAL A 724 4.29 -7.93 5.42
CA VAL A 724 4.84 -9.06 6.18
C VAL A 724 4.92 -8.74 7.67
N LEU A 725 5.43 -7.55 8.02
CA LEU A 725 5.50 -7.12 9.43
C LEU A 725 4.10 -7.04 10.06
N SER A 726 3.13 -6.43 9.37
CA SER A 726 1.79 -6.22 9.92
C SER A 726 0.99 -7.52 10.05
N GLU A 727 1.06 -8.39 9.04
CA GLU A 727 0.41 -9.71 9.04
C GLU A 727 0.95 -10.63 10.15
N ASN A 728 2.17 -10.37 10.62
CA ASN A 728 2.82 -11.11 11.72
C ASN A 728 2.82 -10.33 13.05
N GLY A 729 1.92 -9.35 13.22
CA GLY A 729 1.71 -8.63 14.48
C GLY A 729 2.83 -7.65 14.86
N LYS A 730 3.65 -7.23 13.90
CA LYS A 730 4.75 -6.25 14.03
C LYS A 730 4.45 -4.93 13.31
N THR A 731 3.18 -4.52 13.31
CA THR A 731 2.72 -3.28 12.66
C THR A 731 3.42 -2.04 13.22
N ASP A 732 3.82 -2.06 14.49
CA ASP A 732 4.64 -1.02 15.13
C ASP A 732 5.99 -0.83 14.41
N VAL A 733 6.66 -1.92 14.04
CA VAL A 733 7.91 -1.89 13.27
C VAL A 733 7.67 -1.40 11.83
N ALA A 734 6.54 -1.77 11.21
CA ALA A 734 6.18 -1.25 9.88
C ALA A 734 5.99 0.28 9.90
N TYR A 735 5.35 0.82 10.95
CA TYR A 735 5.27 2.27 11.15
C TYR A 735 6.62 2.90 11.49
N ASP A 736 7.54 2.20 12.17
CA ASP A 736 8.92 2.71 12.37
C ASP A 736 9.60 2.96 11.02
N LEU A 737 9.47 2.02 10.07
CA LEU A 737 10.01 2.17 8.72
C LEU A 737 9.34 3.32 7.94
N LEU A 738 8.01 3.44 8.00
CA LEU A 738 7.28 4.51 7.31
C LEU A 738 7.62 5.89 7.86
N LEU A 739 7.83 6.01 9.18
CA LEU A 739 8.12 7.27 9.86
C LEU A 739 9.62 7.59 9.93
N GLN A 740 10.49 6.72 9.42
CA GLN A 740 11.93 6.99 9.37
C GLN A 740 12.21 8.14 8.40
N GLU A 741 12.93 9.16 8.87
CA GLU A 741 13.22 10.39 8.13
C GLU A 741 14.66 10.46 7.60
N GLU A 742 15.55 9.61 8.10
CA GLU A 742 16.94 9.56 7.69
C GLU A 742 17.17 8.55 6.56
N PHE A 743 18.24 8.74 5.78
CA PHE A 743 18.60 7.81 4.71
C PHE A 743 19.08 6.46 5.26
N PRO A 744 18.64 5.32 4.69
CA PRO A 744 17.59 5.16 3.68
C PRO A 744 16.18 5.09 4.26
N SER A 745 15.23 5.81 3.65
CA SER A 745 13.79 5.74 3.98
C SER A 745 12.91 6.40 2.89
N TRP A 746 11.58 6.26 3.00
CA TRP A 746 10.64 6.97 2.13
C TRP A 746 10.54 8.47 2.43
N LEU A 747 10.66 8.89 3.69
CA LEU A 747 10.51 10.31 4.06
C LEU A 747 11.81 11.10 3.88
N TYR A 748 12.96 10.43 3.70
CA TYR A 748 14.21 11.10 3.36
C TYR A 748 14.11 11.90 2.05
N PRO A 749 13.71 11.33 0.89
CA PRO A 749 13.49 12.11 -0.35
C PRO A 749 12.49 13.25 -0.17
N VAL A 750 11.41 13.02 0.59
CA VAL A 750 10.40 14.05 0.89
C VAL A 750 11.04 15.25 1.60
N LYS A 751 11.89 15.02 2.61
CA LYS A 751 12.63 16.08 3.31
C LYS A 751 13.66 16.79 2.43
N MET A 752 14.17 16.09 1.41
CA MET A 752 15.05 16.68 0.40
C MET A 752 14.28 17.48 -0.68
N GLY A 753 12.95 17.55 -0.60
CA GLY A 753 12.11 18.33 -1.51
C GLY A 753 11.61 17.56 -2.74
N ALA A 754 11.66 16.22 -2.70
CA ALA A 754 11.08 15.38 -3.73
C ALA A 754 9.57 15.62 -3.86
N THR A 755 9.09 15.67 -5.11
CA THR A 755 7.66 15.77 -5.45
C THR A 755 7.15 14.56 -6.24
N THR A 756 8.02 13.56 -6.39
CA THR A 756 7.84 12.27 -7.06
C THR A 756 8.66 11.24 -6.29
N ILE A 757 8.43 9.96 -6.53
CA ILE A 757 9.27 8.88 -5.98
C ILE A 757 10.55 8.79 -6.82
N TRP A 758 11.70 8.59 -6.17
CA TRP A 758 13.00 8.46 -6.83
C TRP A 758 13.30 6.99 -7.15
N GLU A 759 14.15 6.76 -8.17
CA GLU A 759 14.61 5.42 -8.53
C GLU A 759 15.51 4.81 -7.46
N ARG A 760 16.31 5.63 -6.77
CA ARG A 760 17.22 5.22 -5.69
C ARG A 760 16.81 5.87 -4.38
N TRP A 761 17.01 5.14 -3.28
CA TRP A 761 16.87 5.69 -1.91
C TRP A 761 17.73 6.93 -1.66
N ASP A 762 18.90 7.02 -2.31
CA ASP A 762 19.84 8.14 -2.27
C ASP A 762 20.06 8.80 -3.63
N GLY A 763 19.01 8.92 -4.46
CA GLY A 763 19.14 9.59 -5.76
C GLY A 763 19.83 10.95 -5.64
N GLN A 764 19.48 11.70 -4.58
CA GLN A 764 20.35 12.68 -3.94
C GLN A 764 20.87 12.13 -2.60
N LYS A 765 22.20 12.14 -2.43
CA LYS A 765 22.89 11.65 -1.24
C LYS A 765 22.78 12.64 -0.07
N PRO A 766 23.06 12.21 1.18
CA PRO A 766 22.99 13.10 2.35
C PRO A 766 23.88 14.35 2.28
N ASP A 767 24.97 14.30 1.51
CA ASP A 767 25.86 15.46 1.26
C ASP A 767 25.37 16.37 0.10
N SER A 768 24.14 16.15 -0.35
CA SER A 768 23.48 16.82 -1.49
C SER A 768 24.08 16.55 -2.87
N THR A 769 25.12 15.70 -2.98
CA THR A 769 25.59 15.23 -4.30
C THR A 769 24.65 14.17 -4.87
N PHE A 770 24.76 13.90 -6.17
CA PHE A 770 23.92 12.90 -6.83
C PHE A 770 24.58 11.52 -6.92
N GLN A 771 23.74 10.50 -7.06
CA GLN A 771 24.17 9.16 -7.45
C GLN A 771 24.67 9.10 -8.91
N ASN A 772 25.18 7.93 -9.32
CA ASN A 772 25.77 7.72 -10.64
C ASN A 772 24.80 8.12 -11.78
N VAL A 773 25.28 9.01 -12.65
CA VAL A 773 24.53 9.58 -13.79
C VAL A 773 24.04 8.53 -14.79
N SER A 774 24.67 7.34 -14.84
CA SER A 774 24.25 6.26 -15.74
C SER A 774 22.87 5.70 -15.40
N MET A 775 22.40 5.87 -14.14
CA MET A 775 21.09 5.42 -13.68
C MET A 775 20.70 6.12 -12.37
N ASN A 776 20.06 7.28 -12.49
CA ASN A 776 19.58 8.07 -11.36
C ASN A 776 18.36 8.95 -11.71
N SER A 777 17.20 8.33 -11.85
CA SER A 777 15.92 9.01 -12.08
C SER A 777 15.33 9.57 -10.78
N PHE A 778 14.73 10.77 -10.86
CA PHE A 778 13.95 11.37 -9.77
C PHE A 778 12.44 11.19 -9.95
N ASN A 779 12.02 10.37 -10.91
CA ASN A 779 10.62 10.03 -11.16
C ASN A 779 10.47 8.56 -11.59
N HIS A 780 10.26 7.71 -10.60
CA HIS A 780 10.10 6.27 -10.71
C HIS A 780 9.06 5.82 -9.69
N TYR A 781 8.14 4.92 -10.00
CA TYR A 781 7.05 4.60 -9.06
C TYR A 781 7.28 3.37 -8.17
N ALA A 782 8.31 2.55 -8.42
CA ALA A 782 8.49 1.25 -7.76
C ALA A 782 8.45 1.33 -6.22
N TYR A 783 9.23 2.22 -5.60
CA TYR A 783 9.20 2.42 -4.13
C TYR A 783 7.92 3.09 -3.61
N GLY A 784 7.10 3.64 -4.50
CA GLY A 784 5.76 4.11 -4.20
C GLY A 784 4.78 3.00 -3.87
N ALA A 785 5.18 1.73 -4.03
CA ALA A 785 4.40 0.54 -3.64
C ALA A 785 3.96 0.55 -2.16
N ILE A 786 4.63 1.33 -1.29
CA ILE A 786 4.21 1.56 0.10
C ILE A 786 2.80 2.14 0.21
N GLY A 787 2.31 2.81 -0.84
CA GLY A 787 0.93 3.28 -0.93
C GLY A 787 -0.07 2.16 -0.64
N ASP A 788 0.16 0.95 -1.18
CA ASP A 788 -0.70 -0.21 -0.93
C ASP A 788 -0.90 -0.47 0.57
N TRP A 789 0.18 -0.44 1.35
CA TRP A 789 0.14 -0.63 2.79
C TRP A 789 -0.60 0.51 3.51
N MET A 790 -0.43 1.75 3.05
CA MET A 790 -1.13 2.92 3.59
C MET A 790 -2.66 2.75 3.44
N TYR A 791 -3.14 2.34 2.26
CA TYR A 791 -4.57 2.08 2.04
C TYR A 791 -5.07 0.86 2.84
N ARG A 792 -4.36 -0.27 2.77
CA ARG A 792 -4.84 -1.57 3.30
C ARG A 792 -4.72 -1.73 4.80
N VAL A 793 -3.72 -1.10 5.41
CA VAL A 793 -3.35 -1.33 6.81
C VAL A 793 -3.55 -0.08 7.64
N VAL A 794 -3.01 1.07 7.21
CA VAL A 794 -3.17 2.32 7.97
C VAL A 794 -4.63 2.76 7.97
N ALA A 795 -5.23 2.90 6.78
CA ALA A 795 -6.66 3.19 6.64
C ALA A 795 -7.53 1.93 6.79
N GLY A 796 -6.98 0.74 6.51
CA GLY A 796 -7.66 -0.53 6.79
C GLY A 796 -8.62 -1.00 5.70
N MET A 797 -8.47 -0.59 4.45
CA MET A 797 -9.42 -0.94 3.38
C MET A 797 -8.88 -2.06 2.50
N GLU A 798 -9.48 -3.25 2.55
CA GLU A 798 -9.04 -4.41 1.75
C GLU A 798 -10.22 -5.17 1.10
N ILE A 799 -9.90 -6.00 0.12
CA ILE A 799 -10.80 -6.86 -0.62
C ILE A 799 -11.09 -8.11 0.21
N GLY A 800 -12.37 -8.33 0.54
CA GLY A 800 -12.85 -9.58 1.13
C GLY A 800 -13.34 -10.57 0.06
N ALA A 801 -13.87 -10.07 -1.05
CA ALA A 801 -14.16 -10.84 -2.26
C ALA A 801 -13.84 -10.00 -3.52
N PRO A 802 -13.44 -10.62 -4.65
CA PRO A 802 -13.02 -9.92 -5.85
C PRO A 802 -13.98 -8.80 -6.29
N GLY A 803 -13.43 -7.70 -6.78
CA GLY A 803 -14.20 -6.52 -7.18
C GLY A 803 -14.71 -5.66 -6.02
N TYR A 804 -14.33 -5.95 -4.77
CA TYR A 804 -14.91 -5.39 -3.55
C TYR A 804 -16.40 -5.76 -3.35
N LYS A 805 -16.84 -6.92 -3.87
CA LYS A 805 -18.20 -7.43 -3.61
C LYS A 805 -18.43 -7.68 -2.11
N HIS A 806 -17.37 -8.09 -1.42
CA HIS A 806 -17.25 -8.08 0.03
C HIS A 806 -15.99 -7.31 0.42
N ILE A 807 -16.09 -6.45 1.44
CA ILE A 807 -15.04 -5.49 1.83
C ILE A 807 -14.55 -5.78 3.23
N LEU A 808 -13.24 -5.69 3.45
CA LEU A 808 -12.65 -5.74 4.78
C LEU A 808 -12.32 -4.32 5.23
N ILE A 809 -12.85 -3.92 6.39
CA ILE A 809 -12.55 -2.65 7.07
C ILE A 809 -11.82 -2.99 8.37
N GLN A 810 -10.50 -2.91 8.35
CA GLN A 810 -9.61 -3.39 9.41
C GLN A 810 -8.44 -2.41 9.68
N PRO A 811 -8.73 -1.16 10.09
CA PRO A 811 -7.68 -0.18 10.35
C PRO A 811 -6.74 -0.64 11.46
N GLN A 812 -5.46 -0.29 11.33
CA GLN A 812 -4.44 -0.50 12.35
C GLN A 812 -3.91 0.86 12.87
N PRO A 813 -4.65 1.54 13.77
CA PRO A 813 -4.24 2.84 14.30
C PRO A 813 -2.93 2.77 15.08
N SER A 814 -2.12 3.82 14.96
CA SER A 814 -0.95 4.05 15.81
C SER A 814 -1.14 5.34 16.59
N SER A 815 -0.76 5.37 17.87
CA SER A 815 -0.75 6.59 18.70
C SER A 815 0.19 7.69 18.18
N ARG A 816 1.02 7.38 17.17
CA ARG A 816 1.89 8.30 16.44
C ARG A 816 1.15 9.11 15.36
N LEU A 817 -0.11 8.78 15.09
CA LEU A 817 -0.99 9.51 14.18
C LEU A 817 -2.31 9.82 14.90
N ASP A 818 -2.86 11.01 14.64
CA ASP A 818 -4.14 11.45 15.23
C ASP A 818 -5.33 10.93 14.43
N HIS A 819 -5.16 10.80 13.12
CA HIS A 819 -6.17 10.23 12.21
C HIS A 819 -5.50 9.71 10.93
N ALA A 820 -6.21 8.81 10.26
CA ALA A 820 -5.97 8.46 8.87
C ALA A 820 -7.30 8.11 8.18
N GLU A 821 -7.44 8.47 6.92
CA GLU A 821 -8.61 8.21 6.09
C GLU A 821 -8.18 7.82 4.68
N ALA A 822 -8.91 6.87 4.10
CA ALA A 822 -8.85 6.59 2.69
C ALA A 822 -10.23 6.48 2.05
N THR A 823 -10.31 6.85 0.77
CA THR A 823 -11.47 6.62 -0.09
C THR A 823 -11.07 5.82 -1.32
N HIS A 824 -12.00 5.00 -1.83
CA HIS A 824 -11.81 4.25 -3.07
C HIS A 824 -13.15 4.07 -3.80
N GLU A 825 -13.23 4.50 -5.05
CA GLU A 825 -14.40 4.38 -5.92
C GLU A 825 -14.33 3.03 -6.66
N SER A 826 -14.89 1.99 -6.03
CA SER A 826 -14.95 0.64 -6.62
C SER A 826 -15.95 0.56 -7.79
N LYS A 827 -16.01 -0.58 -8.47
CA LYS A 827 -17.04 -0.84 -9.50
C LYS A 827 -18.46 -0.94 -8.92
N TYR A 828 -18.62 -0.99 -7.60
CA TYR A 828 -19.94 -0.93 -6.92
C TYR A 828 -20.27 0.47 -6.35
N GLY A 829 -19.29 1.34 -6.19
CA GLY A 829 -19.45 2.66 -5.57
C GLY A 829 -18.34 3.01 -4.59
N LYS A 830 -18.44 4.20 -4.01
CA LYS A 830 -17.48 4.73 -3.02
C LYS A 830 -17.40 3.88 -1.75
N ILE A 831 -16.19 3.49 -1.41
CA ILE A 831 -15.78 2.91 -0.13
C ILE A 831 -15.03 3.98 0.66
N VAL A 832 -15.32 4.11 1.95
CA VAL A 832 -14.56 4.97 2.87
C VAL A 832 -14.11 4.11 4.04
N SER A 833 -12.86 4.28 4.46
CA SER A 833 -12.32 3.72 5.71
C SER A 833 -11.48 4.77 6.39
N GLY A 834 -11.82 5.13 7.63
CA GLY A 834 -11.07 6.12 8.37
C GLY A 834 -11.19 5.92 9.87
N TRP A 835 -10.22 6.49 10.58
CA TRP A 835 -10.22 6.50 12.03
C TRP A 835 -9.62 7.79 12.57
N LYS A 836 -10.03 8.16 13.78
CA LYS A 836 -9.48 9.30 14.53
C LYS A 836 -9.35 8.97 16.01
N ILE A 837 -8.34 9.54 16.65
CA ILE A 837 -8.09 9.47 18.07
C ILE A 837 -8.36 10.86 18.68
N ASP A 838 -9.36 10.97 19.54
CA ASP A 838 -9.66 12.19 20.29
C ASP A 838 -10.04 11.88 21.75
N ASN A 839 -9.53 12.69 22.70
CA ASN A 839 -9.87 12.58 24.13
C ASN A 839 -9.80 11.14 24.71
N GLY A 840 -8.82 10.33 24.29
CA GLY A 840 -8.68 8.94 24.73
C GLY A 840 -9.69 7.95 24.11
N ASN A 841 -10.46 8.38 23.12
CA ASN A 841 -11.37 7.55 22.34
C ASN A 841 -10.82 7.35 20.92
N LEU A 842 -11.03 6.15 20.39
CA LEU A 842 -10.85 5.82 18.99
C LEU A 842 -12.24 5.80 18.34
N THR A 843 -12.41 6.56 17.26
CA THR A 843 -13.56 6.48 16.37
C THR A 843 -13.13 5.87 15.04
N VAL A 844 -13.74 4.76 14.65
CA VAL A 844 -13.62 4.16 13.31
C VAL A 844 -14.89 4.43 12.53
N TYR A 845 -14.78 4.93 11.31
CA TYR A 845 -15.91 5.21 10.44
C TYR A 845 -15.67 4.67 9.03
N CYS A 846 -16.76 4.26 8.37
CA CYS A 846 -16.70 3.72 7.03
C CYS A 846 -18.01 3.96 6.25
N THR A 847 -17.89 3.86 4.94
CA THR A 847 -19.02 3.84 4.00
C THR A 847 -18.88 2.64 3.08
N ILE A 848 -19.94 1.84 3.00
CA ILE A 848 -20.02 0.61 2.20
C ILE A 848 -21.05 0.82 1.08
N PRO A 849 -20.69 0.65 -0.21
CA PRO A 849 -21.59 0.92 -1.33
C PRO A 849 -22.74 -0.10 -1.42
N ALA A 850 -23.83 0.28 -2.08
CA ALA A 850 -24.96 -0.63 -2.30
C ALA A 850 -24.53 -1.87 -3.09
N ASN A 851 -25.27 -2.97 -2.90
CA ASN A 851 -25.01 -4.27 -3.50
C ASN A 851 -23.70 -4.96 -3.04
N THR A 852 -23.12 -4.49 -1.93
CA THR A 852 -21.93 -5.08 -1.28
C THR A 852 -22.16 -5.29 0.21
N THR A 853 -21.27 -6.07 0.83
CA THR A 853 -21.22 -6.30 2.28
C THR A 853 -19.81 -6.02 2.80
N ALA A 854 -19.65 -5.92 4.12
CA ALA A 854 -18.34 -5.73 4.73
C ALA A 854 -18.18 -6.41 6.08
N THR A 855 -16.96 -6.87 6.36
CA THR A 855 -16.49 -7.26 7.69
C THR A 855 -15.69 -6.10 8.27
N ILE A 856 -16.14 -5.58 9.41
CA ILE A 856 -15.47 -4.51 10.16
C ILE A 856 -14.75 -5.11 11.36
N THR A 857 -13.43 -4.92 11.43
CA THR A 857 -12.60 -5.33 12.57
C THR A 857 -12.18 -4.11 13.36
N LEU A 858 -12.71 -3.98 14.58
CA LEU A 858 -12.39 -2.90 15.52
C LEU A 858 -11.27 -3.35 16.46
N PRO A 859 -10.08 -2.71 16.41
CA PRO A 859 -8.91 -3.19 17.14
C PRO A 859 -8.99 -2.94 18.65
N LYS A 860 -8.43 -3.88 19.44
CA LYS A 860 -8.14 -3.76 20.88
C LYS A 860 -9.33 -3.27 21.72
N THR A 861 -10.47 -3.96 21.62
CA THR A 861 -11.70 -3.58 22.32
C THR A 861 -12.58 -4.80 22.64
N LYS A 862 -13.68 -4.56 23.37
CA LYS A 862 -14.71 -5.54 23.74
C LYS A 862 -16.09 -5.05 23.34
N ILE A 863 -17.01 -5.96 23.05
CA ILE A 863 -18.35 -5.64 22.50
C ILE A 863 -19.07 -4.62 23.38
N ASN A 864 -19.02 -4.81 24.70
CA ASN A 864 -19.72 -3.96 25.67
C ASN A 864 -19.17 -2.53 25.80
N LYS A 865 -18.02 -2.22 25.19
CA LYS A 865 -17.41 -0.87 25.20
C LYS A 865 -17.75 -0.05 23.97
N ILE A 866 -18.24 -0.68 22.91
CA ILE A 866 -18.40 -0.03 21.60
C ILE A 866 -19.76 0.65 21.51
N ARG A 867 -19.76 1.86 20.94
CA ARG A 867 -20.96 2.63 20.62
C ARG A 867 -21.02 2.92 19.12
N GLU A 868 -22.13 2.59 18.46
CA GLU A 868 -22.46 3.09 17.11
C GLU A 868 -23.32 4.34 17.26
N ASN A 869 -22.86 5.48 16.73
CA ASN A 869 -23.54 6.77 16.87
C ASN A 869 -23.97 7.10 18.32
N GLY A 870 -23.12 6.77 19.30
CA GLY A 870 -23.34 6.99 20.73
C GLY A 870 -24.18 5.93 21.46
N LYS A 871 -24.82 4.99 20.74
CA LYS A 871 -25.63 3.91 21.32
C LYS A 871 -24.81 2.62 21.45
N PRO A 872 -24.94 1.84 22.54
CA PRO A 872 -24.28 0.54 22.64
C PRO A 872 -24.63 -0.36 21.45
N ILE A 873 -23.65 -1.10 20.93
CA ILE A 873 -23.88 -1.98 19.77
C ILE A 873 -24.66 -3.27 20.11
N THR A 874 -24.75 -3.62 21.39
CA THR A 874 -25.47 -4.80 21.88
C THR A 874 -26.94 -4.77 21.45
N GLY A 875 -27.37 -5.78 20.70
CA GLY A 875 -28.72 -5.88 20.15
C GLY A 875 -28.87 -5.32 18.73
N SER A 876 -28.14 -4.25 18.37
CA SER A 876 -28.14 -3.71 16.99
C SER A 876 -27.24 -4.50 16.05
N PHE A 877 -26.20 -5.14 16.59
CA PHE A 877 -25.27 -6.01 15.86
C PHE A 877 -25.19 -7.38 16.56
N PRO A 878 -26.23 -8.23 16.45
CA PRO A 878 -26.30 -9.49 17.20
C PRO A 878 -25.21 -10.50 16.82
N ASN A 879 -24.61 -10.35 15.64
CA ASN A 879 -23.54 -11.20 15.14
C ASN A 879 -22.13 -10.65 15.45
N ALA A 880 -22.01 -9.58 16.23
CA ALA A 880 -20.70 -9.07 16.65
C ALA A 880 -19.99 -10.11 17.53
N LYS A 881 -18.70 -10.35 17.27
CA LYS A 881 -17.89 -11.37 17.96
C LYS A 881 -16.56 -10.80 18.43
N GLU A 882 -16.08 -11.27 19.59
CA GLU A 882 -14.73 -10.96 20.09
C GLU A 882 -13.76 -12.02 19.57
N GLU A 883 -12.74 -11.62 18.82
CA GLU A 883 -11.73 -12.51 18.23
C GLU A 883 -10.34 -11.88 18.36
N ASN A 884 -9.40 -12.63 18.95
CA ASN A 884 -7.99 -12.22 19.08
C ASN A 884 -7.79 -10.81 19.69
N GLY A 885 -8.64 -10.43 20.66
CA GLY A 885 -8.60 -9.11 21.31
C GLY A 885 -9.23 -7.97 20.51
N ASN A 886 -9.90 -8.27 19.39
CA ASN A 886 -10.63 -7.34 18.53
C ASN A 886 -12.13 -7.65 18.55
N VAL A 887 -12.94 -6.74 18.00
CA VAL A 887 -14.37 -6.99 17.74
C VAL A 887 -14.63 -7.00 16.24
N VAL A 888 -15.24 -8.07 15.74
CA VAL A 888 -15.58 -8.26 14.33
C VAL A 888 -17.08 -8.11 14.14
N ILE A 889 -17.50 -7.33 13.14
CA ILE A 889 -18.90 -6.99 12.85
C ILE A 889 -19.18 -7.16 11.36
N GLU A 890 -20.22 -7.93 11.02
CA GLU A 890 -20.74 -8.03 9.65
C GLU A 890 -21.79 -6.96 9.38
N VAL A 891 -21.67 -6.26 8.25
CA VAL A 891 -22.60 -5.21 7.83
C VAL A 891 -22.92 -5.28 6.34
N GLY A 892 -24.09 -4.76 5.93
CA GLY A 892 -24.39 -4.45 4.54
C GLY A 892 -24.02 -3.01 4.19
N SER A 893 -24.50 -2.53 3.03
CA SER A 893 -24.27 -1.16 2.57
C SER A 893 -24.72 -0.08 3.56
N GLY A 894 -24.08 1.09 3.52
CA GLY A 894 -24.42 2.23 4.37
C GLY A 894 -23.19 2.85 5.03
N SER A 895 -23.43 3.87 5.86
CA SER A 895 -22.37 4.52 6.65
C SER A 895 -22.46 4.12 8.12
N TYR A 896 -21.31 3.85 8.72
CA TYR A 896 -21.17 3.38 10.10
C TYR A 896 -20.08 4.17 10.83
N SER A 897 -20.28 4.40 12.12
CA SER A 897 -19.30 5.08 12.99
C SER A 897 -19.31 4.45 14.38
N PHE A 898 -18.18 3.85 14.76
CA PHE A 898 -17.98 3.14 16.02
C PHE A 898 -17.00 3.90 16.89
N THR A 899 -17.36 4.17 18.14
CA THR A 899 -16.50 4.88 19.11
C THR A 899 -16.32 4.06 20.38
N TYR A 900 -15.09 4.00 20.89
CA TYR A 900 -14.74 3.32 22.13
C TYR A 900 -13.41 3.83 22.71
N ASN A 901 -13.21 3.64 24.01
CA ASN A 901 -11.93 3.89 24.66
C ASN A 901 -10.97 2.71 24.45
N THR A 902 -9.71 2.98 24.14
CA THR A 902 -8.68 1.96 23.93
C THR A 902 -7.29 2.48 24.29
N SER A 903 -6.36 1.58 24.63
CA SER A 903 -4.96 1.96 24.89
C SER A 903 -4.27 2.58 23.67
N LEU A 904 -4.73 2.27 22.45
CA LEU A 904 -4.22 2.91 21.22
C LEU A 904 -4.47 4.42 21.18
N ALA A 905 -5.47 4.91 21.92
CA ALA A 905 -5.86 6.31 21.95
C ALA A 905 -5.03 7.15 22.95
N VAL A 906 -4.05 6.55 23.62
CA VAL A 906 -3.13 7.24 24.53
C VAL A 906 -1.96 7.81 23.72
N LYS A 907 -1.90 9.14 23.61
CA LYS A 907 -0.73 9.82 23.02
C LYS A 907 0.49 9.63 23.90
N ILE A 908 1.61 9.25 23.29
CA ILE A 908 2.91 9.14 23.96
C ILE A 908 3.51 10.55 24.02
N GLU A 909 3.59 11.13 25.23
CA GLU A 909 4.22 12.43 25.46
C GLU A 909 5.67 12.20 25.89
N LYS A 910 6.66 12.70 25.13
CA LYS A 910 8.09 12.48 25.45
C LYS A 910 8.49 12.99 26.84
N ASP A 911 7.79 13.98 27.37
CA ASP A 911 7.96 14.55 28.71
C ASP A 911 7.05 13.90 29.78
N ALA A 912 6.33 12.82 29.44
CA ALA A 912 5.46 12.12 30.37
C ALA A 912 6.14 11.68 31.68
N PRO A 913 7.41 11.21 31.70
CA PRO A 913 8.09 10.90 32.96
C PRO A 913 8.16 12.10 33.92
N ASP A 914 8.39 13.29 33.38
CA ASP A 914 8.53 14.54 34.15
C ASP A 914 7.18 14.99 34.67
N GLN A 915 6.16 14.97 33.81
CA GLN A 915 4.79 15.28 34.19
C GLN A 915 4.25 14.30 35.24
N LEU A 916 4.52 13.00 35.10
CA LEU A 916 4.12 11.98 36.05
C LEU A 916 4.78 12.19 37.41
N ALA A 917 6.10 12.39 37.45
CA ALA A 917 6.80 12.63 38.70
C ALA A 917 6.28 13.88 39.43
N ASN A 918 6.00 14.96 38.69
CA ASN A 918 5.43 16.19 39.25
C ASN A 918 4.02 15.98 39.80
N LEU A 919 3.17 15.26 39.06
CA LEU A 919 1.82 14.93 39.51
C LEU A 919 1.85 14.08 40.78
N MET A 920 2.69 13.05 40.81
CA MET A 920 2.84 12.16 41.97
C MET A 920 3.34 12.91 43.21
N ASN A 921 4.32 13.81 43.06
CA ASN A 921 4.79 14.66 44.16
C ASN A 921 3.69 15.59 44.69
N SER A 922 2.86 16.17 43.79
CA SER A 922 1.71 17.00 44.15
C SER A 922 0.65 16.21 44.92
N LEU A 923 0.34 14.98 44.49
CA LEU A 923 -0.58 14.08 45.18
C LEU A 923 -0.04 13.67 46.56
N ALA A 924 1.24 13.29 46.64
CA ALA A 924 1.91 12.95 47.90
C ALA A 924 1.85 14.09 48.93
N ALA A 925 2.00 15.35 48.50
CA ALA A 925 1.93 16.52 49.38
C ALA A 925 0.53 16.74 50.00
N LYS A 926 -0.52 16.31 49.30
CA LYS A 926 -1.93 16.46 49.74
C LYS A 926 -2.44 15.23 50.49
N GLU A 927 -1.80 14.09 50.34
CA GLU A 927 -2.21 12.82 50.93
C GLU A 927 -1.94 12.78 52.44
N LYS A 928 -2.98 12.40 53.21
CA LYS A 928 -2.93 12.29 54.68
C LYS A 928 -2.64 10.87 55.16
N ASN A 929 -2.90 9.86 54.33
CA ASN A 929 -2.56 8.48 54.64
C ASN A 929 -1.05 8.25 54.39
N PRO A 930 -0.26 7.92 55.43
CA PRO A 930 1.20 7.77 55.28
C PRO A 930 1.62 6.73 54.26
N LEU A 931 0.85 5.65 54.12
CA LEU A 931 1.16 4.56 53.19
C LEU A 931 0.87 4.97 51.74
N MET A 932 -0.21 5.71 51.48
CA MET A 932 -0.51 6.25 50.14
C MET A 932 0.43 7.38 49.76
N LYS A 933 0.78 8.23 50.73
CA LYS A 933 1.79 9.27 50.52
C LYS A 933 3.12 8.63 50.07
N ARG A 934 3.57 7.60 50.78
CA ARG A 934 4.79 6.86 50.42
C ARG A 934 4.67 6.20 49.05
N HIS A 935 3.50 5.69 48.71
CA HIS A 935 3.25 5.11 47.38
C HIS A 935 3.47 6.13 46.26
N PHE A 936 2.83 7.30 46.35
CA PHE A 936 3.02 8.37 45.36
C PHE A 936 4.46 8.87 45.29
N GLU A 937 5.12 9.07 46.43
CA GLU A 937 6.55 9.42 46.45
C GLU A 937 7.42 8.35 45.77
N SER A 938 7.06 7.07 45.93
CA SER A 938 7.79 5.96 45.33
C SER A 938 7.60 5.94 43.81
N ILE A 939 6.39 6.18 43.29
CA ILE A 939 6.16 6.35 41.84
C ILE A 939 6.99 7.52 41.29
N ALA A 940 6.96 8.67 41.97
CA ALA A 940 7.70 9.85 41.53
C ALA A 940 9.22 9.58 41.44
N ARG A 941 9.79 9.00 42.51
CA ARG A 941 11.22 8.66 42.57
C ARG A 941 11.59 7.67 41.48
N PHE A 942 10.78 6.64 41.31
CA PHE A 942 11.07 5.57 40.40
C PHE A 942 10.99 5.97 38.92
N THR A 943 10.01 6.82 38.58
CA THR A 943 9.85 7.41 37.24
C THR A 943 11.11 8.18 36.82
N LYS A 944 11.86 8.75 37.78
CA LYS A 944 13.04 9.58 37.55
C LYS A 944 14.34 8.92 38.01
N ASP A 945 14.32 7.64 38.37
CA ASP A 945 15.48 6.99 38.96
C ASP A 945 16.52 6.64 37.89
N THR A 946 17.67 7.30 37.97
CA THR A 946 18.87 7.05 37.15
C THR A 946 20.02 6.48 37.97
N THR A 947 19.83 6.26 39.28
CA THR A 947 20.91 5.88 40.21
C THR A 947 21.48 4.48 39.96
N HIS A 948 20.77 3.68 39.15
CA HIS A 948 21.17 2.34 38.72
C HIS A 948 21.73 2.30 37.28
N GLY A 949 21.90 3.45 36.61
CA GLY A 949 22.51 3.52 35.27
C GLY A 949 21.59 3.11 34.12
N PHE A 950 20.26 3.17 34.31
CA PHE A 950 19.28 2.87 33.27
C PHE A 950 18.87 4.14 32.51
N ASP A 951 19.10 4.17 31.20
CA ASP A 951 18.57 5.21 30.31
C ASP A 951 17.04 5.09 30.19
N ILE A 952 16.35 6.22 29.99
CA ILE A 952 14.90 6.23 29.71
C ILE A 952 14.68 5.76 28.27
N THR A 953 13.98 4.65 28.11
CA THR A 953 13.61 4.10 26.80
C THR A 953 12.25 4.64 26.35
N ASP A 954 11.89 4.47 25.07
CA ASP A 954 10.55 4.79 24.58
C ASP A 954 9.45 3.96 25.28
N GLU A 955 9.77 2.72 25.67
CA GLU A 955 8.90 1.84 26.49
C GLU A 955 8.61 2.48 27.86
N ASP A 956 9.63 3.05 28.51
CA ASP A 956 9.49 3.76 29.79
C ASP A 956 8.61 5.03 29.62
N ILE A 957 8.76 5.76 28.51
CA ILE A 957 7.97 6.96 28.20
C ILE A 957 6.50 6.62 27.94
N GLU A 958 6.24 5.57 27.16
CA GLU A 958 4.88 5.07 26.92
C GLU A 958 4.20 4.71 28.24
N SER A 959 4.93 4.02 29.12
CA SER A 959 4.41 3.59 30.43
C SER A 959 4.15 4.74 31.35
N ALA A 960 5.07 5.70 31.41
CA ALA A 960 4.86 6.95 32.12
C ALA A 960 3.63 7.69 31.57
N SER A 961 3.42 7.70 30.25
CA SER A 961 2.25 8.31 29.60
C SER A 961 0.95 7.61 30.00
N MET A 962 0.96 6.27 30.06
CA MET A 962 -0.20 5.49 30.51
C MET A 962 -0.55 5.77 31.99
N VAL A 963 0.44 5.72 32.88
CA VAL A 963 0.24 5.97 34.32
C VAL A 963 -0.16 7.42 34.57
N LEU A 964 0.45 8.38 33.87
CA LEU A 964 0.09 9.79 33.90
C LEU A 964 -1.38 10.00 33.51
N ASN A 965 -1.81 9.41 32.39
CA ASN A 965 -3.19 9.53 31.93
C ASN A 965 -4.17 8.84 32.87
N PHE A 966 -3.80 7.70 33.45
CA PHE A 966 -4.60 7.07 34.50
C PHE A 966 -4.85 8.04 35.67
N PHE A 967 -3.83 8.70 36.19
CA PHE A 967 -3.98 9.65 37.30
C PHE A 967 -4.70 10.95 36.89
N LYS A 968 -4.48 11.47 35.67
CA LYS A 968 -5.22 12.62 35.13
C LYS A 968 -6.73 12.33 35.03
N ASN A 969 -7.12 11.08 34.79
CA ASN A 969 -8.51 10.65 34.61
C ASN A 969 -9.16 10.05 35.87
N GLY A 970 -8.83 10.58 37.06
CA GLY A 970 -9.47 10.16 38.32
C GLY A 970 -8.86 8.92 38.96
N GLY A 971 -7.66 8.49 38.54
CA GLY A 971 -6.98 7.32 39.09
C GLY A 971 -6.79 7.34 40.62
N THR A 972 -6.74 8.51 41.25
CA THR A 972 -6.66 8.65 42.71
C THR A 972 -7.83 8.01 43.46
N GLU A 973 -9.02 7.94 42.85
CA GLU A 973 -10.19 7.29 43.47
C GLU A 973 -10.01 5.77 43.54
N TRP A 974 -9.22 5.21 42.63
CA TRP A 974 -8.94 3.79 42.53
C TRP A 974 -7.70 3.33 43.29
N GLU A 975 -6.88 4.27 43.75
CA GLU A 975 -5.71 4.02 44.59
C GLU A 975 -6.07 3.86 46.07
N THR A 976 -7.36 3.76 46.41
CA THR A 976 -7.75 3.45 47.78
C THR A 976 -7.66 1.94 48.02
N TYR A 977 -7.11 1.56 49.16
CA TYR A 977 -7.08 0.18 49.68
C TYR A 977 -8.45 -0.52 49.72
N LYS A 978 -9.53 0.23 49.49
CA LYS A 978 -10.92 -0.19 49.64
C LYS A 978 -11.51 -0.86 48.40
N ASP A 979 -11.00 -0.55 47.20
CA ASP A 979 -11.72 -0.84 45.95
C ASP A 979 -11.09 -1.89 45.02
N GLY A 980 -9.91 -2.47 45.32
CA GLY A 980 -9.35 -3.47 44.40
C GLY A 980 -7.87 -3.85 44.52
N PRO A 981 -7.44 -4.80 43.66
CA PRO A 981 -6.27 -5.68 43.83
C PRO A 981 -4.88 -5.08 43.52
N ARG A 982 -4.71 -3.75 43.48
CA ARG A 982 -3.48 -3.17 42.94
C ARG A 982 -2.34 -3.12 43.97
N PRO A 983 -1.11 -3.44 43.56
CA PRO A 983 0.04 -3.27 44.44
C PRO A 983 0.36 -1.79 44.64
N LEU A 984 0.71 -1.47 45.87
CA LEU A 984 1.37 -0.22 46.19
C LEU A 984 2.86 -0.38 45.91
N MET A 985 3.41 0.52 45.10
CA MET A 985 4.86 0.65 44.94
C MET A 985 5.49 1.28 46.18
N MET A 986 6.51 0.62 46.72
CA MET A 986 7.28 1.07 47.88
C MET A 986 8.73 1.28 47.47
N SER A 987 9.32 2.36 47.99
CA SER A 987 10.75 2.67 47.83
C SER A 987 11.38 3.05 49.16
N PHE A 988 12.65 2.70 49.33
CA PHE A 988 13.50 3.16 50.42
C PHE A 988 14.94 3.34 49.93
N LYS A 989 15.74 4.09 50.69
CA LYS A 989 17.16 4.26 50.41
C LYS A 989 17.93 3.12 51.06
N SER A 990 18.64 2.33 50.27
CA SER A 990 19.46 1.23 50.74
C SER A 990 20.53 1.73 51.71
N LEU A 991 20.71 1.03 52.83
CA LEU A 991 21.72 1.40 53.83
C LEU A 991 23.12 1.04 53.36
N THR A 992 23.21 0.08 52.44
CA THR A 992 24.46 -0.46 51.93
C THR A 992 25.18 0.49 50.97
N ASP A 993 24.47 1.15 50.06
CA ASP A 993 25.08 2.01 49.04
C ASP A 993 24.34 3.33 48.76
N GLY A 994 23.26 3.60 49.50
CA GLY A 994 22.51 4.83 49.36
C GLY A 994 21.66 4.95 48.09
N LYS A 995 21.55 3.91 47.25
CA LYS A 995 20.64 3.91 46.10
C LYS A 995 19.22 3.54 46.54
N TYR A 996 18.23 3.80 45.69
CA TYR A 996 16.84 3.40 46.01
C TYR A 996 16.61 1.93 45.68
N SER A 997 16.00 1.20 46.61
CA SER A 997 15.48 -0.15 46.41
C SER A 997 13.95 -0.11 46.40
N PHE A 998 13.34 -1.04 45.65
CA PHE A 998 11.92 -1.01 45.32
C PHE A 998 11.26 -2.37 45.59
N TYR A 999 9.98 -2.35 45.95
CA TYR A 999 9.16 -3.55 46.05
C TYR A 999 7.68 -3.21 45.89
N TRP A 1000 6.90 -4.17 45.39
CA TRP A 1000 5.45 -4.07 45.42
C TRP A 1000 4.91 -4.59 46.75
N LEU A 1001 3.87 -3.93 47.25
CA LEU A 1001 3.12 -4.30 48.45
C LEU A 1001 1.65 -4.45 48.09
N PHE A 1002 1.12 -5.64 48.30
CA PHE A 1002 -0.30 -5.93 48.22
C PHE A 1002 -0.86 -6.04 49.64
N ILE A 1003 -2.06 -5.49 49.81
CA ILE A 1003 -2.77 -5.47 51.07
C ILE A 1003 -4.20 -6.02 50.88
N PRO A 1004 -4.82 -6.59 51.92
CA PRO A 1004 -6.21 -7.04 51.87
C PRO A 1004 -7.21 -5.88 51.70
N GLN A 1005 -8.34 -6.12 51.02
CA GLN A 1005 -9.41 -5.13 50.81
C GLN A 1005 -10.00 -4.55 52.12
N ASP A 1006 -9.91 -5.31 53.22
CA ASP A 1006 -10.37 -4.89 54.56
C ASP A 1006 -9.23 -4.41 55.47
N PHE A 1007 -8.06 -4.12 54.92
CA PHE A 1007 -6.89 -3.74 55.70
C PHE A 1007 -7.16 -2.47 56.52
N ASN A 1008 -7.09 -2.61 57.85
CA ASN A 1008 -7.21 -1.50 58.78
C ASN A 1008 -5.95 -1.42 59.66
N PRO A 1009 -5.05 -0.45 59.43
CA PRO A 1009 -3.81 -0.33 60.20
C PRO A 1009 -4.03 -0.01 61.69
N LYS A 1010 -5.26 0.32 62.10
CA LYS A 1010 -5.66 0.56 63.50
C LYS A 1010 -6.31 -0.64 64.18
N LYS A 1011 -6.63 -1.74 63.47
CA LYS A 1011 -7.22 -2.96 64.05
C LYS A 1011 -6.16 -4.06 64.15
N THR A 1012 -5.91 -4.52 65.37
CA THR A 1012 -4.81 -5.43 65.76
C THR A 1012 -5.06 -6.91 65.44
N LYS A 1013 -5.59 -7.25 64.25
CA LYS A 1013 -5.46 -8.63 63.77
C LYS A 1013 -4.09 -8.76 63.11
N GLN A 1014 -3.22 -9.60 63.67
CA GLN A 1014 -1.98 -9.97 63.02
C GLN A 1014 -2.34 -10.79 61.76
N LEU A 1015 -1.97 -10.27 60.58
CA LEU A 1015 -2.24 -10.90 59.29
C LEU A 1015 -1.09 -11.84 58.90
N PRO A 1016 -1.39 -12.90 58.11
CA PRO A 1016 -0.34 -13.64 57.41
C PRO A 1016 0.54 -12.72 56.58
N PHE A 1017 1.80 -13.12 56.41
CA PHE A 1017 2.76 -12.48 55.55
C PHE A 1017 3.26 -13.43 54.48
N TYR A 1018 3.30 -12.96 53.25
CA TYR A 1018 3.78 -13.70 52.11
C TYR A 1018 4.84 -12.88 51.37
N MET A 1019 5.92 -13.54 50.98
CA MET A 1019 6.94 -12.96 50.14
C MET A 1019 7.21 -13.89 48.97
N GLU A 1020 7.13 -13.35 47.75
CA GLU A 1020 7.47 -14.09 46.55
C GLU A 1020 8.72 -13.53 45.89
N LEU A 1021 9.67 -14.41 45.62
CA LEU A 1021 10.87 -14.12 44.84
C LEU A 1021 10.62 -14.49 43.37
N HIS A 1022 11.12 -13.65 42.46
CA HIS A 1022 10.99 -13.75 41.00
C HIS A 1022 9.66 -13.22 40.40
N GLY A 1023 9.11 -12.13 40.97
CA GLY A 1023 7.88 -11.47 40.50
C GLY A 1023 7.91 -9.94 40.31
N SER A 1024 9.06 -9.26 40.46
CA SER A 1024 9.20 -7.78 40.44
C SER A 1024 10.20 -7.26 39.38
N GLY A 1025 10.34 -7.95 38.24
CA GLY A 1025 11.32 -7.62 37.20
C GLY A 1025 12.52 -8.56 37.09
N GLY A 1026 12.56 -9.65 37.87
CA GLY A 1026 13.61 -10.69 37.88
C GLY A 1026 13.66 -11.60 36.65
N GLY A 1027 13.64 -11.04 35.44
CA GLY A 1027 13.89 -11.75 34.18
C GLY A 1027 15.25 -11.38 33.57
N ARG A 1028 15.51 -11.80 32.32
CA ARG A 1028 16.78 -11.54 31.60
C ARG A 1028 17.18 -10.04 31.50
N ASN A 1029 16.26 -9.11 31.78
CA ASN A 1029 16.52 -7.68 31.83
C ASN A 1029 16.13 -7.16 33.21
N ASN A 1030 17.07 -7.18 34.16
CA ASN A 1030 16.91 -6.72 35.54
C ASN A 1030 16.79 -5.18 35.65
N ASN A 1031 15.84 -4.59 34.91
CA ASN A 1031 15.48 -3.18 34.96
C ASN A 1031 14.27 -3.06 35.88
N PRO A 1032 14.40 -2.39 37.05
CA PRO A 1032 13.32 -2.29 38.00
C PRO A 1032 12.17 -1.48 37.43
N ARG A 1033 12.40 -0.54 36.50
CA ARG A 1033 11.35 0.27 35.86
C ARG A 1033 10.25 -0.58 35.26
N ARG A 1034 10.47 -1.90 35.11
CA ARG A 1034 9.39 -2.83 34.86
C ARG A 1034 8.22 -2.80 35.81
N MET A 1035 8.45 -2.39 37.04
CA MET A 1035 7.41 -2.22 38.05
C MET A 1035 6.49 -0.99 37.77
N LEU A 1036 6.85 -0.10 36.83
CA LEU A 1036 5.98 0.97 36.29
C LEU A 1036 5.07 0.49 35.15
N TYR A 1037 5.43 -0.57 34.40
CA TYR A 1037 4.59 -1.09 33.30
C TYR A 1037 3.27 -1.69 33.81
N HIS A 1038 3.24 -2.17 35.06
CA HIS A 1038 2.21 -3.08 35.56
C HIS A 1038 1.14 -2.56 36.56
N PRO A 1039 1.18 -1.35 37.17
CA PRO A 1039 0.18 -0.97 38.15
C PRO A 1039 -1.27 -0.95 37.61
N LEU A 1040 -1.44 -0.80 36.29
CA LEU A 1040 -2.74 -0.79 35.62
C LEU A 1040 -3.24 -2.17 35.17
N GLN A 1041 -2.40 -3.21 35.27
CA GLN A 1041 -2.71 -4.59 34.89
C GLN A 1041 -2.21 -5.57 35.96
N PRO A 1042 -2.97 -5.75 37.06
CA PRO A 1042 -2.56 -6.61 38.19
C PRO A 1042 -2.42 -8.10 37.82
N GLU A 1043 -2.90 -8.52 36.65
CA GLU A 1043 -2.83 -9.91 36.17
C GLU A 1043 -1.40 -10.38 35.83
N ILE A 1044 -0.46 -9.46 35.58
CA ILE A 1044 0.88 -9.77 35.02
C ILE A 1044 2.01 -9.65 36.08
N ALA A 1045 1.69 -9.35 37.34
CA ALA A 1045 2.68 -9.19 38.41
C ALA A 1045 3.18 -10.55 38.95
N GLY A 1046 3.96 -11.27 38.14
CA GLY A 1046 4.52 -12.58 38.45
C GLY A 1046 4.79 -13.38 37.19
N VAL A 1047 5.83 -14.21 37.17
CA VAL A 1047 6.05 -15.14 36.04
C VAL A 1047 4.99 -16.26 36.03
N THR A 1048 4.28 -16.43 37.15
CA THR A 1048 3.07 -17.23 37.26
C THR A 1048 1.85 -16.29 37.26
N ASN A 1049 1.04 -16.38 36.22
CA ASN A 1049 -0.01 -15.43 35.87
C ASN A 1049 -1.25 -15.45 36.82
N MET A 1050 -1.10 -15.76 38.11
CA MET A 1050 -2.24 -16.03 39.02
C MET A 1050 -2.02 -15.59 40.48
N GLY A 1051 -2.96 -14.77 40.97
CA GLY A 1051 -3.42 -14.67 42.37
C GLY A 1051 -2.40 -14.29 43.47
N TYR A 1052 -2.21 -13.00 43.77
CA TYR A 1052 -1.71 -12.62 45.10
C TYR A 1052 -2.75 -12.99 46.16
N ARG A 1053 -2.30 -13.42 47.35
CA ARG A 1053 -3.18 -13.82 48.45
C ARG A 1053 -3.92 -12.62 49.04
N LYS A 1054 -5.25 -12.65 49.00
CA LYS A 1054 -6.13 -11.58 49.51
C LYS A 1054 -6.33 -11.63 51.02
N ASP A 1055 -5.89 -12.70 51.68
CA ASP A 1055 -6.05 -12.95 53.12
C ASP A 1055 -4.87 -12.44 53.99
N GLY A 1056 -3.78 -11.94 53.37
CA GLY A 1056 -2.60 -11.47 54.08
C GLY A 1056 -1.88 -10.30 53.41
N LEU A 1057 -0.80 -9.85 54.03
CA LEU A 1057 0.14 -8.88 53.44
C LEU A 1057 1.10 -9.62 52.52
N PHE A 1058 1.30 -9.11 51.31
CA PHE A 1058 2.07 -9.80 50.29
C PHE A 1058 3.06 -8.83 49.63
N ILE A 1059 4.34 -9.23 49.48
CA ILE A 1059 5.36 -8.40 48.85
C ILE A 1059 6.10 -9.10 47.71
N LEU A 1060 6.48 -8.30 46.70
CA LEU A 1060 7.36 -8.69 45.59
C LEU A 1060 8.59 -7.76 45.58
N PRO A 1061 9.70 -8.17 46.22
CA PRO A 1061 10.92 -7.37 46.32
C PRO A 1061 11.76 -7.43 45.05
N TRP A 1062 12.38 -6.30 44.67
CA TRP A 1062 13.37 -6.25 43.60
C TRP A 1062 14.79 -6.46 44.16
N GLY A 1063 15.55 -7.38 43.58
CA GLY A 1063 16.97 -7.61 43.90
C GLY A 1063 17.90 -7.07 42.81
N ARG A 1064 18.82 -6.16 43.16
CA ARG A 1064 19.73 -5.55 42.19
C ARG A 1064 20.72 -6.56 41.62
N GLY A 1065 21.03 -6.43 40.32
CA GLY A 1065 21.99 -7.28 39.59
C GLY A 1065 21.66 -8.78 39.49
N ASP A 1066 20.38 -9.18 39.60
CA ASP A 1066 19.96 -10.55 39.95
C ASP A 1066 20.65 -11.69 39.16
N LYS A 1067 21.51 -12.40 39.90
CA LYS A 1067 22.15 -13.68 39.60
C LYS A 1067 21.78 -14.66 40.73
N PHE A 1068 20.52 -15.09 40.80
CA PHE A 1068 20.05 -16.08 41.77
C PHE A 1068 19.98 -15.58 43.22
N TYR A 1069 19.61 -14.31 43.44
CA TYR A 1069 19.43 -13.69 44.78
C TYR A 1069 20.67 -13.79 45.69
N ARG A 1070 21.86 -13.64 45.10
CA ARG A 1070 23.15 -13.59 45.79
C ARG A 1070 23.71 -12.16 45.81
N ASP A 1071 24.79 -11.95 46.56
CA ASP A 1071 25.53 -10.69 46.63
C ASP A 1071 24.63 -9.48 46.98
N ILE A 1072 24.56 -8.47 46.12
CA ILE A 1072 23.78 -7.25 46.38
C ILE A 1072 22.26 -7.53 46.38
N ALA A 1073 21.78 -8.50 45.58
CA ALA A 1073 20.37 -8.89 45.58
C ALA A 1073 19.96 -9.50 46.93
N GLU A 1074 20.83 -10.29 47.56
CA GLU A 1074 20.60 -10.81 48.90
C GLU A 1074 20.43 -9.66 49.91
N THR A 1075 21.32 -8.67 49.84
CA THR A 1075 21.28 -7.50 50.71
C THR A 1075 19.99 -6.71 50.53
N ASP A 1076 19.54 -6.53 49.28
CA ASP A 1076 18.26 -5.88 48.97
C ASP A 1076 17.07 -6.61 49.58
N ILE A 1077 17.03 -7.94 49.48
CA ILE A 1077 15.94 -8.73 50.07
C ILE A 1077 15.88 -8.53 51.59
N LEU A 1078 17.02 -8.58 52.27
CA LEU A 1078 17.08 -8.40 53.71
C LEU A 1078 16.68 -6.97 54.13
N GLU A 1079 17.12 -5.95 53.38
CA GLU A 1079 16.73 -4.57 53.63
C GLU A 1079 15.24 -4.31 53.33
N VAL A 1080 14.65 -4.97 52.32
CA VAL A 1080 13.20 -4.91 52.06
C VAL A 1080 12.42 -5.49 53.24
N LEU A 1081 12.84 -6.64 53.79
CA LEU A 1081 12.19 -7.21 54.97
C LEU A 1081 12.26 -6.25 56.17
N ALA A 1082 13.42 -5.64 56.40
CA ALA A 1082 13.61 -4.67 57.47
C ALA A 1082 12.78 -3.39 57.26
N ASP A 1083 12.61 -2.92 56.01
CA ASP A 1083 11.76 -1.78 55.69
C ASP A 1083 10.26 -2.09 55.84
N PHE A 1084 9.85 -3.30 55.42
CA PHE A 1084 8.49 -3.79 55.59
C PHE A 1084 8.10 -3.91 57.07
N ASP A 1085 8.99 -4.44 57.92
CA ASP A 1085 8.74 -4.64 59.36
C ASP A 1085 8.58 -3.31 60.12
N LYS A 1086 9.14 -2.20 59.60
CA LYS A 1086 8.90 -0.85 60.16
C LYS A 1086 7.45 -0.40 59.95
N MET A 1087 6.78 -0.91 58.92
CA MET A 1087 5.44 -0.49 58.53
C MET A 1087 4.34 -1.41 59.04
N PHE A 1088 4.61 -2.71 59.17
CA PHE A 1088 3.58 -3.71 59.45
C PHE A 1088 3.96 -4.64 60.60
N LYS A 1089 2.97 -4.96 61.45
CA LYS A 1089 3.06 -6.03 62.44
C LYS A 1089 2.32 -7.25 61.91
N THR A 1090 3.06 -8.27 61.47
CA THR A 1090 2.53 -9.52 60.93
C THR A 1090 2.42 -10.59 62.00
N ASP A 1091 1.68 -11.65 61.71
CA ASP A 1091 1.57 -12.82 62.58
C ASP A 1091 2.87 -13.64 62.52
N PRO A 1092 3.66 -13.73 63.61
CA PRO A 1092 4.94 -14.43 63.58
C PRO A 1092 4.80 -15.95 63.38
N LYS A 1093 3.58 -16.49 63.49
CA LYS A 1093 3.27 -17.90 63.24
C LYS A 1093 2.88 -18.18 61.79
N ARG A 1094 2.54 -17.15 61.01
CA ARG A 1094 2.01 -17.26 59.64
C ARG A 1094 2.79 -16.37 58.69
N GLN A 1095 4.08 -16.66 58.51
CA GLN A 1095 4.96 -15.95 57.58
C GLN A 1095 5.54 -16.95 56.58
N TYR A 1096 5.42 -16.68 55.29
CA TYR A 1096 5.75 -17.62 54.23
C TYR A 1096 6.59 -16.96 53.15
N MET A 1097 7.57 -17.69 52.63
CA MET A 1097 8.38 -17.27 51.49
C MET A 1097 8.33 -18.33 50.40
N TYR A 1098 8.21 -17.90 49.15
CA TYR A 1098 8.29 -18.83 48.04
C TYR A 1098 8.85 -18.16 46.78
N GLY A 1099 9.14 -18.95 45.75
CA GLY A 1099 9.55 -18.40 44.47
C GLY A 1099 9.68 -19.44 43.37
N PHE A 1100 9.71 -18.93 42.14
CA PHE A 1100 9.80 -19.71 40.91
C PHE A 1100 11.15 -19.54 40.22
N SER A 1101 11.69 -20.59 39.59
CA SER A 1101 12.94 -20.55 38.82
C SER A 1101 14.11 -20.00 39.66
N MET A 1102 14.71 -18.88 39.26
CA MET A 1102 15.74 -18.20 40.04
C MET A 1102 15.24 -17.79 41.43
N GLY A 1103 13.96 -17.49 41.60
CA GLY A 1103 13.33 -17.20 42.90
C GLY A 1103 13.09 -18.45 43.74
N GLY A 1104 12.96 -19.63 43.12
CA GLY A 1104 12.95 -20.90 43.84
C GLY A 1104 14.32 -21.15 44.48
N ASN A 1105 15.40 -20.92 43.72
CA ASN A 1105 16.76 -20.94 44.25
C ASN A 1105 16.95 -19.83 45.30
N GLY A 1106 16.46 -18.62 45.04
CA GLY A 1106 16.48 -17.52 46.01
C GLY A 1106 15.75 -17.87 47.31
N SER A 1107 14.62 -18.57 47.26
CA SER A 1107 13.88 -19.00 48.46
C SER A 1107 14.68 -20.01 49.27
N PHE A 1108 15.40 -20.91 48.61
CA PHE A 1108 16.35 -21.80 49.26
C PHE A 1108 17.51 -21.03 49.90
N HIS A 1109 18.12 -20.09 49.17
CA HIS A 1109 19.31 -19.35 49.61
C HIS A 1109 19.00 -18.35 50.74
N ILE A 1110 18.02 -17.47 50.54
CA ILE A 1110 17.55 -16.51 51.55
C ILE A 1110 16.94 -17.25 52.75
N GLY A 1111 16.25 -18.35 52.49
CA GLY A 1111 15.60 -19.17 53.51
C GLY A 1111 16.60 -19.61 54.57
N GLN A 1112 17.75 -20.15 54.17
CA GLN A 1112 18.82 -20.59 55.07
C GLN A 1112 19.34 -19.49 56.01
N LYS A 1113 19.22 -18.21 55.63
CA LYS A 1113 19.68 -17.07 56.43
C LYS A 1113 18.60 -16.47 57.32
N THR A 1114 17.35 -16.85 57.09
CA THR A 1114 16.15 -16.26 57.72
C THR A 1114 15.17 -17.33 58.20
N LEU A 1115 15.65 -18.55 58.50
CA LEU A 1115 14.81 -19.70 58.90
C LEU A 1115 13.97 -19.42 60.13
N ASP A 1116 14.50 -18.62 61.05
CA ASP A 1116 13.83 -18.16 62.25
C ASP A 1116 12.68 -17.19 61.98
N ARG A 1117 12.39 -16.84 60.72
CA ARG A 1117 11.24 -16.03 60.31
C ARG A 1117 10.08 -16.90 59.83
N TRP A 1118 10.35 -17.88 58.98
CA TRP A 1118 9.34 -18.54 58.16
C TRP A 1118 8.63 -19.71 58.85
N ALA A 1119 7.30 -19.77 58.70
CA ALA A 1119 6.46 -20.88 59.09
C ALA A 1119 6.50 -22.02 58.06
N ALA A 1120 6.73 -21.70 56.78
CA ALA A 1120 6.99 -22.65 55.71
C ALA A 1120 7.60 -21.94 54.49
N ILE A 1121 8.30 -22.69 53.63
CA ILE A 1121 8.96 -22.18 52.43
C ILE A 1121 8.56 -22.99 51.20
N GLY A 1122 8.25 -22.32 50.07
CA GLY A 1122 7.91 -22.95 48.79
C GLY A 1122 8.99 -22.75 47.72
N MET A 1123 9.27 -23.77 46.91
CA MET A 1123 10.27 -23.73 45.85
C MET A 1123 9.73 -24.36 44.57
N TYR A 1124 9.52 -23.54 43.53
CA TYR A 1124 9.04 -24.01 42.23
C TYR A 1124 10.11 -23.98 41.17
N SER A 1125 10.27 -25.07 40.42
CA SER A 1125 11.18 -25.15 39.27
C SER A 1125 12.55 -24.56 39.58
N ALA A 1126 13.08 -24.81 40.80
CA ALA A 1126 14.13 -23.98 41.34
C ALA A 1126 15.41 -24.10 40.48
N ALA A 1127 15.91 -22.97 40.00
CA ALA A 1127 17.02 -22.92 39.06
C ALA A 1127 18.36 -23.07 39.80
N PHE A 1128 18.64 -24.27 40.32
CA PHE A 1128 19.88 -24.58 41.03
C PHE A 1128 21.04 -24.69 40.03
N LEU A 1129 21.98 -23.74 40.10
CA LEU A 1129 23.23 -23.76 39.32
C LEU A 1129 24.27 -24.75 39.86
N GLN A 1130 24.15 -25.11 41.14
CA GLN A 1130 25.07 -25.98 41.86
C GLN A 1130 24.23 -27.04 42.56
N GLU A 1131 24.81 -28.23 42.70
CA GLU A 1131 24.20 -29.34 43.42
C GLU A 1131 24.02 -28.98 44.91
N PRO A 1132 22.80 -29.06 45.46
CA PRO A 1132 22.54 -28.79 46.87
C PRO A 1132 23.23 -29.81 47.78
N THR A 1133 23.75 -29.36 48.92
CA THR A 1133 24.48 -30.21 49.86
C THR A 1133 23.61 -30.67 51.03
N LYS A 1134 24.01 -31.78 51.67
CA LYS A 1134 23.36 -32.28 52.88
C LYS A 1134 23.36 -31.25 54.02
N GLU A 1135 24.44 -30.49 54.17
CA GLU A 1135 24.55 -29.43 55.19
C GLU A 1135 23.54 -28.30 54.96
N GLU A 1136 23.28 -27.95 53.69
CA GLU A 1136 22.28 -26.93 53.35
C GLU A 1136 20.85 -27.44 53.58
N ALA A 1137 20.55 -28.70 53.21
CA ALA A 1137 19.26 -29.32 53.47
C ALA A 1137 18.96 -29.46 54.98
N ALA A 1138 19.97 -29.84 55.78
CA ALA A 1138 19.83 -30.02 57.23
C ALA A 1138 19.40 -28.74 57.96
N LYS A 1139 19.67 -27.55 57.41
CA LYS A 1139 19.23 -26.28 57.99
C LYS A 1139 17.70 -26.17 58.02
N PHE A 1140 16.99 -26.78 57.07
CA PHE A 1140 15.52 -26.73 56.98
C PHE A 1140 14.81 -27.72 57.91
N LYS A 1141 15.53 -28.48 58.74
CA LYS A 1141 14.97 -29.54 59.59
C LYS A 1141 13.72 -29.16 60.39
N ASN A 1142 13.62 -27.89 60.82
CA ASN A 1142 12.49 -27.37 61.59
C ASN A 1142 11.58 -26.41 60.80
N THR A 1143 11.73 -26.34 59.48
CA THR A 1143 10.96 -25.45 58.61
C THR A 1143 10.32 -26.29 57.51
N PRO A 1144 8.98 -26.42 57.47
CA PRO A 1144 8.28 -27.13 56.41
C PRO A 1144 8.64 -26.59 55.01
N VAL A 1145 8.86 -27.48 54.05
CA VAL A 1145 9.22 -27.15 52.68
C VAL A 1145 8.20 -27.73 51.68
N TRP A 1146 7.85 -26.94 50.67
CA TRP A 1146 7.06 -27.39 49.53
C TRP A 1146 7.85 -27.27 48.22
N MET A 1147 7.81 -28.28 47.35
CA MET A 1147 8.55 -28.30 46.08
C MET A 1147 7.72 -28.76 44.88
N ALA A 1148 7.93 -28.18 43.70
CA ALA A 1148 7.47 -28.79 42.44
C ALA A 1148 8.36 -28.49 41.24
N TRP A 1149 8.41 -29.41 40.28
CA TRP A 1149 9.14 -29.26 39.01
C TRP A 1149 8.46 -30.04 37.86
N GLY A 1150 8.79 -29.68 36.62
CA GLY A 1150 8.33 -30.38 35.42
C GLY A 1150 9.21 -31.58 35.03
N GLU A 1151 8.61 -32.62 34.47
CA GLU A 1151 9.32 -33.83 33.99
C GLU A 1151 10.35 -33.52 32.90
N LEU A 1152 10.07 -32.54 32.03
CA LEU A 1152 10.91 -32.12 30.90
C LEU A 1152 11.78 -30.89 31.23
N GLU A 1153 11.92 -30.54 32.51
CA GLU A 1153 12.61 -29.34 32.94
C GLU A 1153 14.14 -29.50 33.03
N ARG A 1154 14.88 -28.49 32.56
CA ARG A 1154 16.36 -28.48 32.55
C ARG A 1154 17.05 -28.45 33.93
N TRP A 1155 16.32 -28.11 35.00
CA TRP A 1155 16.84 -28.02 36.38
C TRP A 1155 16.38 -29.19 37.25
N LYS A 1156 15.74 -30.20 36.65
CA LYS A 1156 15.12 -31.33 37.35
C LYS A 1156 16.08 -32.01 38.33
N ASP A 1157 17.28 -32.37 37.87
CA ASP A 1157 18.20 -33.21 38.65
C ASP A 1157 18.54 -32.60 40.02
N ASN A 1158 18.87 -31.31 40.07
CA ASN A 1158 19.19 -30.64 41.33
C ASN A 1158 17.96 -30.47 42.26
N ASN A 1159 16.76 -30.36 41.70
CA ASN A 1159 15.53 -30.33 42.51
C ASN A 1159 15.24 -31.71 43.12
N VAL A 1160 15.46 -32.79 42.36
CA VAL A 1160 15.34 -34.16 42.85
C VAL A 1160 16.36 -34.44 43.96
N ILE A 1161 17.62 -34.02 43.77
CA ILE A 1161 18.69 -34.17 44.78
C ILE A 1161 18.31 -33.44 46.07
N LEU A 1162 17.87 -32.19 46.00
CA LEU A 1162 17.43 -31.45 47.20
C LEU A 1162 16.26 -32.15 47.90
N LYS A 1163 15.26 -32.62 47.13
CA LYS A 1163 14.12 -33.36 47.68
C LYS A 1163 14.59 -34.60 48.45
N ASP A 1164 15.52 -35.38 47.91
CA ASP A 1164 16.04 -36.57 48.57
C ASP A 1164 16.84 -36.23 49.84
N LEU A 1165 17.64 -35.16 49.81
CA LEU A 1165 18.39 -34.68 50.97
C LEU A 1165 17.46 -34.17 52.09
N LEU A 1166 16.39 -33.45 51.75
CA LEU A 1166 15.39 -32.97 52.72
C LEU A 1166 14.64 -34.13 53.38
N GLU A 1167 14.30 -35.18 52.62
CA GLU A 1167 13.70 -36.40 53.18
C GLU A 1167 14.65 -37.13 54.13
N GLN A 1168 15.94 -37.24 53.78
CA GLN A 1168 16.96 -37.85 54.64
C GLN A 1168 17.15 -37.10 55.97
N GLU A 1169 17.04 -35.78 55.97
CA GLU A 1169 17.16 -34.93 57.16
C GLU A 1169 15.87 -34.86 58.01
N GLY A 1170 14.78 -35.48 57.54
CA GLY A 1170 13.50 -35.53 58.24
C GLY A 1170 12.72 -34.22 58.22
N VAL A 1171 12.87 -33.43 57.15
CA VAL A 1171 12.11 -32.18 56.94
C VAL A 1171 10.64 -32.52 56.62
N ASP A 1172 9.69 -31.73 57.13
CA ASP A 1172 8.27 -31.79 56.72
C ASP A 1172 8.14 -31.31 55.27
N LEU A 1173 8.29 -32.25 54.33
CA LEU A 1173 8.38 -32.00 52.90
C LEU A 1173 7.09 -32.42 52.17
N SER A 1174 6.57 -31.54 51.33
CA SER A 1174 5.56 -31.87 50.31
C SER A 1174 6.12 -31.58 48.94
N TRP A 1175 6.00 -32.51 47.98
CA TRP A 1175 6.55 -32.29 46.65
C TRP A 1175 5.72 -32.91 45.52
N LYS A 1176 5.89 -32.38 44.30
CA LYS A 1176 5.20 -32.86 43.10
C LYS A 1176 6.06 -32.76 41.82
N GLU A 1177 6.20 -33.86 41.10
CA GLU A 1177 6.71 -33.87 39.72
C GLU A 1177 5.54 -33.85 38.72
N VAL A 1178 5.56 -32.93 37.76
CA VAL A 1178 4.47 -32.71 36.79
C VAL A 1178 4.85 -33.28 35.42
N LYS A 1179 4.05 -34.21 34.92
CA LYS A 1179 4.31 -34.92 33.66
C LYS A 1179 4.19 -34.04 32.42
N ASN A 1180 5.01 -34.30 31.40
CA ASN A 1180 5.01 -33.64 30.08
C ASN A 1180 5.16 -32.11 30.08
N VAL A 1181 5.68 -31.53 31.16
CA VAL A 1181 5.81 -30.09 31.33
C VAL A 1181 7.29 -29.69 31.41
N GLY A 1182 7.66 -28.63 30.68
CA GLY A 1182 8.97 -27.98 30.79
C GLY A 1182 8.96 -26.78 31.74
N HIS A 1183 10.08 -26.05 31.81
CA HIS A 1183 10.33 -24.97 32.79
C HIS A 1183 9.25 -23.86 32.87
N ARG A 1184 8.37 -23.68 31.89
CA ARG A 1184 7.43 -22.54 31.81
C ARG A 1184 5.98 -22.83 32.27
N TYR A 1185 5.66 -24.02 32.77
CA TYR A 1185 4.25 -24.49 32.84
C TYR A 1185 3.78 -25.03 34.21
N LEU A 1186 3.92 -24.26 35.30
CA LEU A 1186 3.49 -24.72 36.65
C LEU A 1186 2.41 -23.86 37.33
N GLY A 1187 1.81 -22.89 36.63
CA GLY A 1187 0.86 -21.94 37.22
C GLY A 1187 -0.32 -22.60 37.93
N GLU A 1188 -0.83 -23.72 37.41
CA GLU A 1188 -2.00 -24.42 37.97
C GLU A 1188 -1.79 -25.02 39.36
N TYR A 1189 -0.54 -25.18 39.81
CA TYR A 1189 -0.24 -25.74 41.13
C TYR A 1189 0.07 -24.68 42.19
N GLN A 1190 0.11 -23.39 41.83
CA GLN A 1190 0.46 -22.31 42.75
C GLN A 1190 -0.55 -22.18 43.90
N GLU A 1191 -1.84 -22.28 43.60
CA GLU A 1191 -2.89 -22.24 44.63
C GLU A 1191 -2.76 -23.42 45.59
N ASP A 1192 -2.43 -24.63 45.10
CA ASP A 1192 -2.18 -25.81 45.95
C ASP A 1192 -1.03 -25.55 46.95
N MET A 1193 0.06 -24.92 46.52
CA MET A 1193 1.16 -24.54 47.43
C MET A 1193 0.75 -23.42 48.37
N LEU A 1194 0.06 -22.38 47.89
CA LEU A 1194 -0.36 -21.27 48.75
C LEU A 1194 -1.30 -21.75 49.86
N ASP A 1195 -2.24 -22.65 49.53
CA ASP A 1195 -3.12 -23.30 50.50
C ASP A 1195 -2.33 -24.21 51.45
N TRP A 1196 -1.34 -24.96 50.95
CA TRP A 1196 -0.45 -25.75 51.79
C TRP A 1196 0.36 -24.88 52.75
N LEU A 1197 0.97 -23.79 52.27
CA LEU A 1197 1.74 -22.86 53.09
C LEU A 1197 0.85 -22.29 54.20
N ASN A 1198 -0.35 -21.81 53.87
CA ASN A 1198 -1.28 -21.25 54.84
C ASN A 1198 -1.78 -22.28 55.87
N SER A 1199 -1.73 -23.58 55.56
CA SER A 1199 -2.03 -24.65 56.52
C SER A 1199 -0.95 -24.84 57.59
N LYS A 1200 0.27 -24.33 57.36
CA LYS A 1200 1.39 -24.45 58.29
C LYS A 1200 1.41 -23.30 59.29
N SER A 1201 1.74 -23.64 60.53
CA SER A 1201 2.06 -22.70 61.59
C SER A 1201 3.45 -23.01 62.11
N LYS A 1202 4.25 -21.96 62.30
CA LYS A 1202 5.47 -22.03 63.11
C LYS A 1202 5.13 -22.24 64.57
#